data_AF-A0A354HZL9-F1
#
_entry.id   AF-A0A354HZL9-F1
#
_cell.length_a   1.000
_cell.length_b   1.000
_cell.length_c   1.000
_cell.angle_alpha   90.00
_cell.angle_beta   90.00
_cell.angle_gamma   90.00
#
_symmetry.space_group_name_H-M   'P 1'
#
loop_
_entity.id
_entity.type
_entity.pdbx_description
1 polymer ?
#
loop_
_entity_poly.entity_id
_entity_poly.type
_entity_poly.pdbx_seq_one_letter_code
_entity_poly.pdbx_strand_id
1 'polypeptide(L)'
;MAKFNYIQVALRGDVNNATRTIYSYPAGGGNVEARWDSTLVEPGAALQRFLNTSECYVMQSVRRGRYFSMIARNTVDPSSGYYMISIFVEAGCSLSGKQMLSAFPALKKTLVEEGKRDDEAVEAALESAGVSVEPVRLDSWNYVAPVLPEGQQIVDAAYRTYISIQELESIFSFPAQPDYDHYRCVIIVSATTSLRPGIKMTRLTAPIKKQYAVVCPDGVETSEPVAYDGDRLKIVYTRDGFSPREETVTVGQPAAYVKYDGSTIRVRPASQCGIRFTRRFNLAVRSVKGTAINGYTVSINGRPVNTMERTVDLTEVDLADGATVEIQAASNNYRPLKLEFSAEDLLKRETIDLELHPIEQGVTLRLDFGEGRVFEEQISIEKNTSEYNRLHSGNFHGFRAHRQVTQDNSEVYNVDVRFTGGRPVAPNFEASRDGDANVDRATASHRAPVFENVSDDVPDSRNSVDASLPTVETEITPTDADGHDDTRGKNRIKWILAVAGAVVLLVVALTLFLPRGEKLDAVPAAETELADTVAPAAAPAHAAPLAGEDAADVEYLNSTSCWEVSRVTGESAKKLMAAIESGDIEGVVNNDYFAVTGRCTNSRADEIAGLLWRAYGSPVRASNAKTLRSSVKGGAVDLNALYEGLMRRRPKDDEANTTPRPKR
;
A
#
# COMPACT_ATOMS: atom_id res chain seq x y z
N MET A 1 33.19 -9.16 -7.14
CA MET A 1 32.13 -8.67 -6.24
C MET A 1 31.14 -9.81 -6.06
N ALA A 2 30.50 -9.91 -4.89
CA ALA A 2 29.44 -10.88 -4.67
C ALA A 2 28.25 -10.59 -5.60
N LYS A 3 27.58 -11.62 -6.11
CA LYS A 3 26.36 -11.46 -6.91
C LYS A 3 25.21 -10.94 -6.05
N PHE A 4 25.03 -11.47 -4.84
CA PHE A 4 23.96 -11.08 -3.92
C PHE A 4 24.46 -10.15 -2.82
N ASN A 5 24.83 -8.92 -3.15
CA ASN A 5 25.48 -7.98 -2.21
C ASN A 5 24.68 -7.66 -0.92
N TYR A 6 23.36 -7.88 -0.91
CA TYR A 6 22.45 -7.65 0.21
C TYR A 6 22.19 -8.91 1.07
N ILE A 7 22.75 -10.06 0.67
CA ILE A 7 22.63 -11.34 1.37
C ILE A 7 24.02 -11.79 1.83
N GLN A 8 24.09 -12.32 3.04
CA GLN A 8 25.27 -13.06 3.49
C GLN A 8 24.83 -14.39 4.04
N VAL A 9 25.64 -15.42 3.83
CA VAL A 9 25.36 -16.78 4.32
C VAL A 9 26.50 -17.23 5.21
N ALA A 10 26.20 -17.88 6.33
CA ALA A 10 27.21 -18.55 7.15
C ALA A 10 26.82 -19.99 7.44
N LEU A 11 27.78 -20.89 7.28
CA LEU A 11 27.76 -22.22 7.87
C LEU A 11 28.50 -22.15 9.21
N ARG A 12 27.80 -22.42 10.31
CA ARG A 12 28.38 -22.58 11.64
C ARG A 12 28.22 -24.03 12.10
N GLY A 13 29.18 -24.53 12.87
CA GLY A 13 29.16 -25.88 13.44
C GLY A 13 30.15 -26.00 14.59
N ASP A 14 30.19 -27.16 15.25
CA ASP A 14 31.12 -27.40 16.36
C ASP A 14 32.56 -27.62 15.84
N VAL A 15 33.49 -26.80 16.32
CA VAL A 15 34.92 -26.89 16.01
C VAL A 15 35.71 -26.71 17.31
N ASN A 16 36.29 -27.80 17.80
CA ASN A 16 37.01 -27.89 19.07
C ASN A 16 36.15 -27.55 20.31
N ASN A 17 34.97 -28.17 20.43
CA ASN A 17 33.99 -27.99 21.51
C ASN A 17 33.47 -26.54 21.63
N ALA A 18 33.31 -25.86 20.50
CA ALA A 18 32.81 -24.50 20.41
C ALA A 18 32.17 -24.27 19.04
N THR A 19 30.98 -23.69 19.00
CA THR A 19 30.37 -23.26 17.73
C THR A 19 31.23 -22.18 17.08
N ARG A 20 31.68 -22.41 15.84
CA ARG A 20 32.42 -21.43 15.05
C ARG A 20 31.84 -21.33 13.64
N THR A 21 32.05 -20.18 13.02
CA THR A 21 31.83 -20.00 11.58
C THR A 21 32.86 -20.83 10.81
N ILE A 22 32.37 -21.83 10.06
CA ILE A 22 33.17 -22.76 9.22
C ILE A 22 33.38 -22.16 7.82
N TYR A 23 32.38 -21.46 7.31
CA TYR A 23 32.39 -20.78 6.03
C TYR A 23 31.42 -19.60 6.07
N SER A 24 31.74 -18.52 5.34
CA SER A 24 30.88 -17.36 5.15
C SER A 24 30.92 -16.87 3.71
N TYR A 25 29.76 -16.63 3.12
CA TYR A 25 29.55 -15.95 1.85
C TYR A 25 29.20 -14.46 2.07
N PRO A 26 29.79 -13.53 1.31
CA PRO A 26 30.95 -13.75 0.42
C PRO A 26 32.23 -13.96 1.22
N ALA A 27 33.13 -14.82 0.75
CA ALA A 27 34.38 -15.16 1.45
C ALA A 27 35.34 -13.97 1.56
N GLY A 28 35.26 -13.01 0.64
CA GLY A 28 36.00 -11.74 0.69
C GLY A 28 35.47 -10.71 1.69
N GLY A 29 34.38 -11.01 2.42
CA GLY A 29 33.64 -10.07 3.25
C GLY A 29 32.61 -9.26 2.46
N GLY A 30 31.45 -9.00 3.07
CA GLY A 30 30.38 -8.19 2.49
C GLY A 30 30.48 -6.71 2.86
N ASN A 31 29.72 -5.87 2.15
CA ASN A 31 29.61 -4.43 2.45
C ASN A 31 29.05 -4.13 3.86
N VAL A 32 28.29 -5.09 4.42
CA VAL A 32 27.76 -5.06 5.79
C VAL A 32 28.50 -6.11 6.62
N GLU A 33 28.84 -5.83 7.87
CA GLU A 33 29.46 -6.82 8.76
C GLU A 33 28.36 -7.61 9.50
N ALA A 34 28.14 -8.89 9.15
CA ALA A 34 27.07 -9.74 9.69
C ALA A 34 27.33 -10.37 11.07
N ARG A 35 28.50 -10.14 11.71
CA ARG A 35 28.76 -10.44 13.14
C ARG A 35 28.25 -11.81 13.65
N TRP A 36 28.52 -12.87 12.88
CA TRP A 36 27.99 -14.21 13.09
C TRP A 36 28.21 -14.77 14.51
N ASP A 37 29.39 -14.56 15.08
CA ASP A 37 29.80 -15.19 16.33
C ASP A 37 29.44 -14.42 17.61
N SER A 38 28.97 -13.17 17.50
CA SER A 38 28.52 -12.36 18.65
C SER A 38 27.01 -12.11 18.70
N THR A 39 26.31 -12.32 17.58
CA THR A 39 24.90 -11.92 17.45
C THR A 39 23.94 -13.10 17.55
N LEU A 40 24.30 -14.24 16.96
CA LEU A 40 23.43 -15.42 16.79
C LEU A 40 23.32 -16.30 18.04
N VAL A 41 22.24 -17.09 18.08
CA VAL A 41 22.01 -18.12 19.10
C VAL A 41 23.03 -19.27 18.95
N GLU A 42 23.35 -19.95 20.05
CA GLU A 42 24.16 -21.17 20.03
C GLU A 42 23.27 -22.36 19.56
N PRO A 43 23.68 -23.11 18.50
CA PRO A 43 22.85 -24.15 17.87
C PRO A 43 22.37 -25.25 18.81
N GLY A 44 23.26 -25.79 19.65
CA GLY A 44 22.96 -26.84 20.61
C GLY A 44 21.92 -26.39 21.63
N ALA A 45 22.15 -25.24 22.27
CA ALA A 45 21.25 -24.65 23.26
C ALA A 45 19.88 -24.28 22.67
N ALA A 46 19.79 -23.87 21.41
CA ALA A 46 18.51 -23.60 20.74
C ALA A 46 17.67 -24.87 20.58
N LEU A 47 18.29 -25.97 20.14
CA LEU A 47 17.60 -27.21 19.77
C LEU A 47 17.37 -28.13 20.99
N GLN A 48 18.30 -28.17 21.95
CA GLN A 48 18.17 -28.91 23.22
C GLN A 48 17.02 -28.40 24.12
N ARG A 49 16.52 -27.17 23.89
CA ARG A 49 15.32 -26.62 24.55
C ARG A 49 14.06 -27.47 24.31
N PHE A 50 14.08 -28.31 23.29
CA PHE A 50 12.93 -29.07 22.83
C PHE A 50 13.12 -30.59 22.96
N LEU A 51 12.01 -31.31 22.90
CA LEU A 51 11.92 -32.75 22.80
C LEU A 51 11.55 -33.13 21.36
N ASN A 52 12.18 -34.19 20.85
CA ASN A 52 11.88 -34.82 19.55
C ASN A 52 12.03 -33.90 18.33
N THR A 53 12.86 -32.86 18.44
CA THR A 53 13.22 -31.96 17.34
C THR A 53 14.54 -32.38 16.72
N SER A 54 14.57 -32.57 15.40
CA SER A 54 15.81 -32.79 14.62
C SER A 54 16.30 -31.53 13.89
N GLU A 55 15.37 -30.60 13.65
CA GLU A 55 15.56 -29.36 12.89
C GLU A 55 14.65 -28.27 13.49
N CYS A 56 15.18 -27.06 13.64
CA CYS A 56 14.40 -25.87 13.98
C CYS A 56 14.92 -24.66 13.21
N TYR A 57 14.10 -23.61 13.12
CA TYR A 57 14.52 -22.35 12.54
C TYR A 57 14.61 -21.25 13.60
N VAL A 58 15.38 -20.21 13.34
CA VAL A 58 15.50 -19.04 14.22
C VAL A 58 15.36 -17.78 13.37
N MET A 59 14.53 -16.85 13.84
CA MET A 59 14.44 -15.48 13.34
C MET A 59 14.99 -14.51 14.37
N GLN A 60 15.79 -13.54 13.91
CA GLN A 60 16.38 -12.50 14.75
C GLN A 60 16.50 -11.19 13.97
N SER A 61 16.03 -10.09 14.56
CA SER A 61 16.06 -8.76 13.96
C SER A 61 17.13 -7.88 14.63
N VAL A 62 17.93 -7.16 13.84
CA VAL A 62 18.93 -6.20 14.32
C VAL A 62 18.92 -4.94 13.45
N ARG A 63 19.53 -3.84 13.93
CA ARG A 63 19.59 -2.56 13.19
C ARG A 63 20.09 -2.66 11.75
N ARG A 64 20.99 -3.62 11.46
CA ARG A 64 21.58 -3.84 10.14
C ARG A 64 20.73 -4.70 9.20
N GLY A 65 19.73 -5.43 9.70
CA GLY A 65 18.99 -6.42 8.92
C GLY A 65 18.39 -7.55 9.76
N ARG A 66 18.06 -8.68 9.13
CA ARG A 66 17.50 -9.86 9.80
C ARG A 66 18.31 -11.11 9.52
N TYR A 67 18.46 -11.94 10.55
CA TYR A 67 18.98 -13.29 10.43
C TYR A 67 17.84 -14.28 10.40
N PHE A 68 17.92 -15.19 9.44
CA PHE A 68 17.10 -16.38 9.33
C PHE A 68 18.04 -17.56 9.38
N SER A 69 17.86 -18.47 10.33
CA SER A 69 18.77 -19.60 10.51
C SER A 69 18.01 -20.91 10.53
N MET A 70 18.56 -21.94 9.89
CA MET A 70 18.15 -23.33 10.05
C MET A 70 19.22 -24.04 10.89
N ILE A 71 18.80 -24.64 12.00
CA ILE A 71 19.64 -25.45 12.89
C ILE A 71 19.18 -26.89 12.78
N ALA A 72 20.10 -27.81 12.49
CA ALA A 72 19.81 -29.23 12.47
C ALA A 72 21.00 -30.06 12.95
N ARG A 73 20.74 -31.32 13.31
CA ARG A 73 21.81 -32.28 13.60
C ARG A 73 22.56 -32.63 12.32
N ASN A 74 23.89 -32.66 12.38
CA ASN A 74 24.68 -33.15 11.26
C ASN A 74 24.51 -34.67 11.13
N THR A 75 23.90 -35.11 10.03
CA THR A 75 23.70 -36.54 9.70
C THR A 75 24.80 -37.11 8.83
N VAL A 76 25.60 -36.24 8.18
CA VAL A 76 26.71 -36.61 7.28
C VAL A 76 27.96 -36.88 8.10
N ASP A 77 28.23 -36.00 9.07
CA ASP A 77 29.21 -36.22 10.14
C ASP A 77 28.55 -36.04 11.52
N PRO A 78 28.06 -37.15 12.12
CA PRO A 78 27.47 -37.11 13.46
C PRO A 78 28.43 -36.70 14.58
N SER A 79 29.75 -36.70 14.35
CA SER A 79 30.74 -36.28 15.35
C SER A 79 30.84 -34.75 15.47
N SER A 80 30.56 -34.02 14.39
CA SER A 80 30.42 -32.56 14.36
C SER A 80 29.12 -32.02 15.00
N GLY A 81 28.30 -32.89 15.60
CA GLY A 81 27.15 -32.48 16.42
C GLY A 81 26.01 -31.78 15.64
N TYR A 82 25.90 -30.45 15.81
CA TYR A 82 24.89 -29.61 15.17
C TYR A 82 25.53 -28.63 14.19
N TYR A 83 24.83 -28.37 13.09
CA TYR A 83 25.17 -27.27 12.18
C TYR A 83 24.06 -26.23 12.15
N MET A 84 24.42 -25.02 11.77
CA MET A 84 23.53 -23.87 11.62
C MET A 84 23.86 -23.15 10.32
N ILE A 85 22.91 -23.14 9.38
CA ILE A 85 22.99 -22.32 8.17
C ILE A 85 22.22 -21.05 8.45
N SER A 86 22.90 -19.91 8.38
CA SER A 86 22.31 -18.59 8.65
C SER A 86 22.33 -17.75 7.38
N ILE A 87 21.19 -17.18 7.01
CA ILE A 87 21.02 -16.21 5.94
C ILE A 87 20.77 -14.86 6.63
N PHE A 88 21.68 -13.91 6.44
CA PHE A 88 21.50 -12.52 6.80
C PHE A 88 20.98 -11.75 5.60
N VAL A 89 19.89 -11.00 5.78
CA VAL A 89 19.30 -10.11 4.78
C VAL A 89 19.44 -8.68 5.31
N GLU A 90 20.02 -7.79 4.51
CA GLU A 90 20.21 -6.37 4.84
C GLU A 90 18.88 -5.66 5.16
N ALA A 91 18.91 -4.66 6.05
CA ALA A 91 17.74 -3.86 6.40
C ALA A 91 17.06 -3.25 5.16
N GLY A 92 15.73 -3.29 5.14
CA GLY A 92 14.92 -2.84 4.01
C GLY A 92 14.90 -3.82 2.83
N CYS A 93 15.84 -4.74 2.70
CA CYS A 93 15.79 -5.79 1.67
C CYS A 93 14.90 -6.95 2.14
N SER A 94 14.12 -7.53 1.22
CA SER A 94 13.14 -8.58 1.52
C SER A 94 13.38 -9.88 0.76
N LEU A 95 12.94 -10.98 1.35
CA LEU A 95 12.83 -12.29 0.72
C LEU A 95 11.46 -12.88 1.05
N SER A 96 10.80 -13.51 0.09
CA SER A 96 9.59 -14.28 0.36
C SER A 96 9.93 -15.52 1.20
N GLY A 97 8.98 -15.96 2.04
CA GLY A 97 9.17 -17.19 2.81
C GLY A 97 9.39 -18.43 1.95
N LYS A 98 8.84 -18.44 0.72
CA LYS A 98 9.10 -19.48 -0.28
C LYS A 98 10.56 -19.50 -0.73
N GLN A 99 11.15 -18.34 -1.05
CA GLN A 99 12.59 -18.24 -1.37
C GLN A 99 13.44 -18.69 -0.17
N MET A 100 13.10 -18.24 1.04
CA MET A 100 13.80 -18.63 2.27
C MET A 100 13.80 -20.17 2.49
N LEU A 101 12.62 -20.79 2.37
CA LEU A 101 12.44 -22.23 2.51
C LEU A 101 13.00 -23.05 1.34
N SER A 102 13.23 -22.44 0.18
CA SER A 102 13.93 -23.08 -0.94
C SER A 102 15.46 -22.96 -0.79
N ALA A 103 15.93 -21.85 -0.22
CA ALA A 103 17.34 -21.58 0.02
C ALA A 103 17.94 -22.49 1.10
N PHE A 104 17.25 -22.73 2.22
CA PHE A 104 17.80 -23.58 3.29
C PHE A 104 18.13 -25.03 2.84
N PRO A 105 17.26 -25.77 2.12
CA PRO A 105 17.60 -27.08 1.58
C PRO A 105 18.70 -27.04 0.52
N ALA A 106 18.70 -26.04 -0.37
CA ALA A 106 19.74 -25.88 -1.39
C ALA A 106 21.12 -25.65 -0.75
N LEU A 107 21.21 -24.73 0.22
CA LEU A 107 22.42 -24.44 0.98
C LEU A 107 22.87 -25.62 1.84
N LYS A 108 21.94 -26.39 2.44
CA LYS A 108 22.26 -27.63 3.16
C LYS A 108 22.93 -28.64 2.24
N LYS A 109 22.32 -28.89 1.08
CA LYS A 109 22.87 -29.81 0.08
C LYS A 109 24.27 -29.38 -0.33
N THR A 110 24.47 -28.12 -0.70
CA THR A 110 25.78 -27.61 -1.13
C THR A 110 26.84 -27.62 -0.01
N LEU A 111 26.56 -26.98 1.13
CA LEU A 111 27.56 -26.66 2.16
C LEU A 111 27.83 -27.84 3.12
N VAL A 112 26.85 -28.72 3.34
CA VAL A 112 26.90 -29.80 4.34
C VAL A 112 26.95 -31.19 3.70
N GLU A 113 26.11 -31.47 2.70
CA GLU A 113 26.02 -32.80 2.08
C GLU A 113 27.08 -33.01 0.99
N GLU A 114 27.29 -32.02 0.13
CA GLU A 114 28.33 -32.03 -0.91
C GLU A 114 29.66 -31.42 -0.43
N GLY A 115 29.67 -30.68 0.68
CA GLY A 115 30.87 -30.08 1.28
C GLY A 115 31.53 -28.96 0.46
N LYS A 116 30.85 -28.43 -0.57
CA LYS A 116 31.34 -27.32 -1.40
C LYS A 116 31.21 -26.02 -0.63
N ARG A 117 32.31 -25.28 -0.46
CA ARG A 117 32.43 -24.12 0.43
C ARG A 117 33.12 -22.97 -0.29
N ASP A 118 32.54 -22.61 -1.42
CA ASP A 118 32.99 -21.58 -2.34
C ASP A 118 31.80 -20.69 -2.73
N ASP A 119 32.11 -19.45 -3.09
CA ASP A 119 31.10 -18.42 -3.33
C ASP A 119 30.21 -18.75 -4.55
N GLU A 120 30.77 -19.38 -5.59
CA GLU A 120 30.03 -19.79 -6.79
C GLU A 120 28.95 -20.84 -6.48
N ALA A 121 29.27 -21.84 -5.65
CA ALA A 121 28.31 -22.86 -5.24
C ALA A 121 27.20 -22.31 -4.34
N VAL A 122 27.46 -21.26 -3.54
CA VAL A 122 26.43 -20.55 -2.77
C VAL A 122 25.55 -19.69 -3.66
N GLU A 123 26.13 -18.98 -4.64
CA GLU A 123 25.38 -18.20 -5.61
C GLU A 123 24.44 -19.09 -6.43
N ALA A 124 24.93 -20.22 -6.93
CA ALA A 124 24.11 -21.21 -7.62
C ALA A 124 22.97 -21.78 -6.74
N ALA A 125 23.21 -21.98 -5.43
CA ALA A 125 22.18 -22.42 -4.50
C ALA A 125 21.09 -21.35 -4.30
N LEU A 126 21.46 -20.08 -4.13
CA LEU A 126 20.52 -18.95 -4.01
C LEU A 126 19.71 -18.76 -5.30
N GLU A 127 20.34 -18.87 -6.47
CA GLU A 127 19.66 -18.81 -7.77
C GLU A 127 18.65 -19.95 -7.93
N SER A 128 19.02 -21.19 -7.55
CA SER A 128 18.11 -22.34 -7.61
C SER A 128 16.89 -22.18 -6.67
N ALA A 129 17.02 -21.41 -5.60
CA ALA A 129 15.95 -21.04 -4.69
C ALA A 129 15.08 -19.87 -5.19
N GLY A 130 15.38 -19.33 -6.38
CA GLY A 130 14.64 -18.20 -6.98
C GLY A 130 14.93 -16.86 -6.31
N VAL A 131 16.07 -16.71 -5.64
CA VAL A 131 16.51 -15.43 -5.06
C VAL A 131 16.92 -14.47 -6.18
N SER A 132 16.44 -13.23 -6.12
CA SER A 132 16.74 -12.20 -7.11
C SER A 132 18.13 -11.59 -6.86
N VAL A 133 18.87 -11.28 -7.92
CA VAL A 133 20.15 -10.56 -7.81
C VAL A 133 19.92 -9.13 -7.30
N GLU A 134 18.85 -8.49 -7.77
CA GLU A 134 18.39 -7.20 -7.27
C GLU A 134 17.39 -7.40 -6.12
N PRO A 135 17.63 -6.81 -4.93
CA PRO A 135 16.72 -6.96 -3.79
C PRO A 135 15.40 -6.23 -4.02
N VAL A 136 14.29 -6.90 -3.68
CA VAL A 136 13.02 -6.20 -3.48
C VAL A 136 13.12 -5.44 -2.15
N ARG A 137 13.12 -4.11 -2.21
CA ARG A 137 13.17 -3.25 -1.02
C ARG A 137 11.77 -2.93 -0.52
N LEU A 138 11.50 -3.15 0.78
CA LEU A 138 10.21 -2.93 1.45
C LEU A 138 10.43 -2.26 2.81
N ASP A 139 9.63 -1.24 3.13
CA ASP A 139 9.77 -0.54 4.42
C ASP A 139 9.40 -1.38 5.64
N SER A 140 8.48 -2.34 5.49
CA SER A 140 8.19 -3.36 6.51
C SER A 140 9.39 -4.26 6.83
N TRP A 141 10.42 -4.26 5.97
CA TRP A 141 11.70 -4.94 6.21
C TRP A 141 12.78 -4.02 6.79
N ASN A 142 12.50 -2.75 7.10
CA ASN A 142 13.40 -1.97 7.96
C ASN A 142 13.37 -2.48 9.41
N TYR A 143 14.41 -2.19 10.18
CA TYR A 143 14.46 -2.50 11.61
C TYR A 143 13.74 -1.41 12.41
N VAL A 144 12.71 -1.79 13.15
CA VAL A 144 12.09 -0.96 14.18
C VAL A 144 12.71 -1.33 15.52
N ALA A 145 13.11 -0.33 16.30
CA ALA A 145 13.62 -0.58 17.65
C ALA A 145 12.47 -0.98 18.58
N PRO A 146 12.60 -2.07 19.37
CA PRO A 146 11.58 -2.46 20.32
C PRO A 146 11.22 -1.34 21.30
N VAL A 147 9.93 -1.02 21.40
CA VAL A 147 9.40 -0.12 22.43
C VAL A 147 9.10 -0.96 23.66
N LEU A 148 10.03 -0.93 24.62
CA LEU A 148 9.85 -1.61 25.91
C LEU A 148 9.30 -0.65 26.97
N PRO A 149 8.31 -1.08 27.78
CA PRO A 149 7.93 -0.38 29.00
C PRO A 149 9.12 -0.15 29.95
N GLU A 150 9.07 0.92 30.73
CA GLU A 150 10.13 1.23 31.70
C GLU A 150 10.42 0.03 32.64
N GLY A 151 11.71 -0.28 32.81
CA GLY A 151 12.18 -1.40 33.63
C GLY A 151 12.12 -2.78 32.97
N GLN A 152 11.53 -2.95 31.78
CA GLN A 152 11.60 -4.22 31.04
C GLN A 152 12.89 -4.33 30.21
N GLN A 153 13.42 -5.56 30.11
CA GLN A 153 14.56 -5.92 29.28
C GLN A 153 14.12 -6.91 28.19
N ILE A 154 14.83 -6.93 27.06
CA ILE A 154 14.62 -7.90 25.98
C ILE A 154 14.87 -9.32 26.54
N VAL A 155 13.89 -10.21 26.38
CA VAL A 155 13.99 -11.61 26.79
C VAL A 155 14.80 -12.42 25.78
N ASP A 156 15.60 -13.38 26.23
CA ASP A 156 16.55 -14.14 25.38
C ASP A 156 15.90 -14.79 24.14
N ALA A 157 14.74 -15.43 24.32
CA ALA A 157 14.02 -16.07 23.23
C ALA A 157 12.54 -16.31 23.57
N ALA A 158 11.73 -16.39 22.52
CA ALA A 158 10.43 -17.06 22.51
C ALA A 158 10.42 -18.17 21.46
N TYR A 159 9.34 -18.94 21.41
CA TYR A 159 9.14 -19.91 20.33
C TYR A 159 7.74 -19.88 19.72
N ARG A 160 7.67 -20.21 18.43
CA ARG A 160 6.45 -20.35 17.65
C ARG A 160 6.39 -21.75 17.05
N THR A 161 5.18 -22.30 16.94
CA THR A 161 4.93 -23.58 16.26
C THR A 161 4.34 -23.35 14.89
N TYR A 162 4.69 -24.18 13.90
CA TYR A 162 3.99 -24.26 12.61
C TYR A 162 3.37 -25.65 12.39
N ILE A 163 2.19 -25.71 11.76
CA ILE A 163 1.50 -26.96 11.38
C ILE A 163 1.69 -27.32 9.90
N SER A 164 2.06 -26.37 9.05
CA SER A 164 2.20 -26.57 7.59
C SER A 164 3.34 -25.74 6.99
N ILE A 165 3.79 -26.14 5.80
CA ILE A 165 4.79 -25.37 5.03
C ILE A 165 4.26 -23.97 4.70
N GLN A 166 2.98 -23.84 4.35
CA GLN A 166 2.36 -22.54 4.04
C GLN A 166 2.33 -21.59 5.25
N GLU A 167 2.13 -22.11 6.47
CA GLU A 167 2.25 -21.30 7.68
C GLU A 167 3.70 -20.85 7.90
N LEU A 168 4.66 -21.73 7.66
CA LEU A 168 6.09 -21.42 7.77
C LEU A 168 6.55 -20.39 6.72
N GLU A 169 6.06 -20.49 5.47
CA GLU A 169 6.23 -19.46 4.44
C GLU A 169 5.65 -18.12 4.89
N SER A 170 4.49 -18.12 5.55
CA SER A 170 3.88 -16.90 6.10
C SER A 170 4.74 -16.31 7.22
N ILE A 171 5.22 -17.13 8.17
CA ILE A 171 6.09 -16.68 9.26
C ILE A 171 7.36 -16.00 8.72
N PHE A 172 8.00 -16.58 7.71
CA PHE A 172 9.20 -15.98 7.09
C PHE A 172 8.91 -14.78 6.18
N SER A 173 7.73 -14.72 5.56
CA SER A 173 7.34 -13.58 4.72
C SER A 173 7.02 -12.32 5.54
N PHE A 174 6.54 -12.47 6.79
CA PHE A 174 6.15 -11.37 7.67
C PHE A 174 6.96 -11.37 8.97
N PRO A 175 8.29 -11.16 8.91
CA PRO A 175 9.18 -11.39 10.04
C PRO A 175 9.08 -10.32 11.15
N ALA A 176 8.51 -9.16 10.86
CA ALA A 176 8.16 -8.15 11.86
C ALA A 176 6.74 -8.43 12.37
N GLN A 177 6.61 -8.73 13.67
CA GLN A 177 5.34 -8.91 14.36
C GLN A 177 5.44 -8.21 15.72
N PRO A 178 4.43 -7.46 16.20
CA PRO A 178 4.50 -6.76 17.48
C PRO A 178 4.87 -7.67 18.67
N ASP A 179 4.32 -8.87 18.69
CA ASP A 179 4.59 -9.91 19.69
C ASP A 179 6.05 -10.40 19.73
N TYR A 180 6.86 -10.07 18.71
CA TYR A 180 8.26 -10.50 18.61
C TYR A 180 9.21 -9.46 19.23
N ASP A 181 8.80 -8.20 19.37
CA ASP A 181 9.68 -7.08 19.75
C ASP A 181 10.29 -7.25 21.16
N HIS A 182 9.61 -7.97 22.05
CA HIS A 182 10.10 -8.28 23.40
C HIS A 182 11.21 -9.34 23.45
N TYR A 183 11.55 -9.98 22.33
CA TYR A 183 12.46 -11.13 22.27
C TYR A 183 13.66 -10.89 21.36
N ARG A 184 14.85 -11.28 21.82
CA ARG A 184 16.09 -11.20 21.01
C ARG A 184 15.99 -12.10 19.77
N CYS A 185 15.34 -13.26 19.89
CA CYS A 185 15.06 -14.15 18.77
C CYS A 185 13.76 -14.95 18.98
N VAL A 186 13.19 -15.42 17.88
CA VAL A 186 12.04 -16.34 17.86
C VAL A 186 12.48 -17.67 17.25
N ILE A 187 12.36 -18.75 17.99
CA ILE A 187 12.65 -20.11 17.52
C ILE A 187 11.36 -20.72 16.94
N ILE A 188 11.42 -21.26 15.73
CA ILE A 188 10.29 -21.81 14.99
C ILE A 188 10.47 -23.32 14.88
N VAL A 189 9.48 -24.07 15.37
CA VAL A 189 9.50 -25.55 15.45
C VAL A 189 8.19 -26.14 14.93
N SER A 190 8.21 -27.41 14.51
CA SER A 190 6.97 -28.14 14.18
C SER A 190 6.00 -28.15 15.37
N ALA A 191 4.69 -28.08 15.13
CA ALA A 191 3.67 -28.23 16.16
C ALA A 191 3.68 -29.61 16.88
N THR A 192 4.38 -30.61 16.33
CA THR A 192 4.65 -31.89 17.02
C THR A 192 5.76 -31.81 18.07
N THR A 193 6.50 -30.69 18.11
CA THR A 193 7.57 -30.44 19.09
C THR A 193 7.01 -29.97 20.43
N SER A 194 7.56 -30.50 21.52
CA SER A 194 7.28 -30.05 22.90
C SER A 194 8.52 -29.41 23.52
N LEU A 195 8.33 -28.42 24.40
CA LEU A 195 9.40 -27.94 25.27
C LEU A 195 9.89 -29.04 26.22
N ARG A 196 11.18 -29.05 26.52
CA ARG A 196 11.75 -29.92 27.56
C ARG A 196 11.28 -29.46 28.95
N PRO A 197 10.88 -30.38 29.85
CA PRO A 197 10.50 -30.05 31.23
C PRO A 197 11.55 -29.19 31.94
N GLY A 198 11.08 -28.21 32.72
CA GLY A 198 11.92 -27.26 33.46
C GLY A 198 12.34 -26.01 32.68
N ILE A 199 12.19 -25.98 31.34
CA ILE A 199 12.55 -24.81 30.52
C ILE A 199 11.37 -23.83 30.47
N LYS A 200 11.62 -22.60 30.90
CA LYS A 200 10.67 -21.48 30.79
C LYS A 200 10.98 -20.68 29.53
N MET A 201 10.13 -20.82 28.50
CA MET A 201 10.20 -20.01 27.28
C MET A 201 8.76 -19.76 26.78
N THR A 202 8.45 -18.51 26.42
CA THR A 202 7.09 -18.13 25.99
C THR A 202 6.74 -18.75 24.64
N ARG A 203 5.55 -19.35 24.54
CA ARG A 203 4.96 -19.77 23.27
C ARG A 203 4.18 -18.62 22.65
N LEU A 204 4.55 -18.22 21.44
CA LEU A 204 3.83 -17.23 20.65
C LEU A 204 2.70 -17.94 19.90
N THR A 205 1.45 -17.54 20.19
CA THR A 205 0.23 -18.15 19.63
C THR A 205 -0.66 -17.17 18.87
N ALA A 206 -0.39 -15.86 18.94
CA ALA A 206 -1.14 -14.87 18.16
C ALA A 206 -0.97 -15.11 16.64
N PRO A 207 -2.02 -14.94 15.83
CA PRO A 207 -1.94 -15.12 14.38
C PRO A 207 -0.92 -14.16 13.76
N ILE A 208 -0.29 -14.57 12.64
CA ILE A 208 0.59 -13.69 11.87
C ILE A 208 -0.25 -12.53 11.33
N LYS A 209 0.05 -11.31 11.75
CA LYS A 209 -0.45 -10.08 11.13
C LYS A 209 0.32 -9.90 9.83
N LYS A 210 -0.34 -10.14 8.70
CA LYS A 210 0.26 -9.90 7.38
C LYS A 210 0.11 -8.42 7.03
N GLN A 211 1.23 -7.73 6.93
CA GLN A 211 1.33 -6.38 6.42
C GLN A 211 2.08 -6.44 5.10
N TYR A 212 1.46 -5.93 4.05
CA TYR A 212 1.97 -5.92 2.70
C TYR A 212 2.43 -4.52 2.32
N ALA A 213 3.62 -4.40 1.74
CA ALA A 213 4.02 -3.19 1.03
C ALA A 213 3.54 -3.29 -0.43
N VAL A 214 2.99 -2.18 -0.94
CA VAL A 214 2.37 -2.09 -2.27
C VAL A 214 3.37 -1.50 -3.25
N VAL A 215 3.62 -2.20 -4.35
CA VAL A 215 4.53 -1.77 -5.42
C VAL A 215 3.71 -1.55 -6.68
N CYS A 216 3.66 -0.29 -7.11
CA CYS A 216 2.93 0.15 -8.30
C CYS A 216 3.87 0.34 -9.50
N PRO A 217 3.43 -0.02 -10.73
CA PRO A 217 4.10 0.40 -11.96
C PRO A 217 3.74 1.85 -12.33
N ASP A 218 4.46 2.42 -13.28
CA ASP A 218 4.23 3.78 -13.80
C ASP A 218 2.77 3.98 -14.27
N GLY A 219 2.20 5.16 -14.01
CA GLY A 219 0.79 5.47 -14.31
C GLY A 219 -0.21 4.72 -13.41
N VAL A 220 0.21 4.23 -12.25
CA VAL A 220 -0.68 3.59 -11.26
C VAL A 220 -0.36 4.07 -9.85
N GLU A 221 -1.38 4.51 -9.14
CA GLU A 221 -1.32 4.90 -7.74
C GLU A 221 -2.23 4.01 -6.89
N THR A 222 -2.00 3.97 -5.58
CA THR A 222 -2.88 3.28 -4.63
C THR A 222 -3.21 4.17 -3.44
N SER A 223 -4.34 3.91 -2.78
CA SER A 223 -4.77 4.70 -1.62
C SER A 223 -3.77 4.71 -0.48
N GLU A 224 -3.04 3.61 -0.30
CA GLU A 224 -2.02 3.46 0.74
C GLU A 224 -0.80 2.73 0.15
N PRO A 225 0.44 3.07 0.56
CA PRO A 225 1.65 2.34 0.17
C PRO A 225 1.82 1.02 0.94
N VAL A 226 1.04 0.82 2.01
CA VAL A 226 1.09 -0.35 2.90
C VAL A 226 -0.33 -0.73 3.30
N ALA A 227 -0.67 -2.03 3.29
CA ALA A 227 -2.00 -2.52 3.65
C ALA A 227 -1.95 -3.86 4.39
N TYR A 228 -2.93 -4.13 5.26
CA TYR A 228 -3.05 -5.37 6.02
C TYR A 228 -4.00 -6.37 5.36
N ASP A 229 -3.86 -7.65 5.74
CA ASP A 229 -4.78 -8.73 5.35
C ASP A 229 -6.25 -8.34 5.64
N GLY A 230 -7.10 -8.31 4.60
CA GLY A 230 -8.51 -7.91 4.71
C GLY A 230 -8.82 -6.43 4.43
N ASP A 231 -7.82 -5.55 4.32
CA ASP A 231 -8.04 -4.14 3.98
C ASP A 231 -8.58 -3.96 2.56
N ARG A 232 -9.25 -2.82 2.30
CA ARG A 232 -9.66 -2.42 0.95
C ARG A 232 -8.62 -1.48 0.36
N LEU A 233 -7.83 -1.98 -0.58
CA LEU A 233 -6.86 -1.19 -1.34
C LEU A 233 -7.54 -0.66 -2.60
N LYS A 234 -7.61 0.66 -2.73
CA LYS A 234 -8.04 1.33 -3.97
C LYS A 234 -6.82 1.50 -4.88
N ILE A 235 -6.99 1.18 -6.15
CA ILE A 235 -5.97 1.28 -7.20
C ILE A 235 -6.49 2.28 -8.23
N VAL A 236 -5.71 3.31 -8.55
CA VAL A 236 -6.06 4.36 -9.51
C VAL A 236 -5.09 4.27 -10.67
N TYR A 237 -5.60 3.92 -11.84
CA TYR A 237 -4.86 3.89 -13.09
C TYR A 237 -5.00 5.26 -13.76
N THR A 238 -3.87 5.87 -14.13
CA THR A 238 -3.79 7.19 -14.78
C THR A 238 -3.10 7.06 -16.14
N ARG A 239 -3.49 7.92 -17.08
CA ARG A 239 -2.85 8.05 -18.39
C ARG A 239 -3.04 9.48 -18.90
N ASP A 240 -1.98 10.10 -19.39
CA ASP A 240 -1.99 11.50 -19.81
C ASP A 240 -3.08 11.78 -20.85
N GLY A 241 -3.90 12.79 -20.57
CA GLY A 241 -5.01 13.20 -21.42
C GLY A 241 -6.26 12.32 -21.33
N PHE A 242 -6.31 11.30 -20.47
CA PHE A 242 -7.49 10.45 -20.25
C PHE A 242 -8.05 10.60 -18.81
N SER A 243 -9.30 10.20 -18.62
CA SER A 243 -9.90 10.11 -17.28
C SER A 243 -9.29 8.95 -16.48
N PRO A 244 -8.98 9.14 -15.19
CA PRO A 244 -8.44 8.08 -14.34
C PRO A 244 -9.48 6.98 -14.14
N ARG A 245 -9.02 5.72 -14.03
CA ARG A 245 -9.87 4.57 -13.72
C ARG A 245 -9.55 4.03 -12.34
N GLU A 246 -10.58 3.88 -11.53
CA GLU A 246 -10.48 3.39 -10.16
C GLU A 246 -10.96 1.93 -10.07
N GLU A 247 -10.20 1.10 -9.36
CA GLU A 247 -10.53 -0.29 -9.04
C GLU A 247 -10.31 -0.50 -7.54
N THR A 248 -11.04 -1.42 -6.92
CA THR A 248 -10.87 -1.74 -5.47
C THR A 248 -10.66 -3.23 -5.28
N VAL A 249 -9.63 -3.60 -4.53
CA VAL A 249 -9.32 -4.99 -4.18
C VAL A 249 -9.32 -5.20 -2.68
N THR A 250 -9.74 -6.39 -2.23
CA THR A 250 -9.59 -6.82 -0.84
C THR A 250 -8.24 -7.50 -0.69
N VAL A 251 -7.40 -6.98 0.21
CA VAL A 251 -6.05 -7.50 0.46
C VAL A 251 -6.12 -8.90 1.07
N GLY A 252 -5.19 -9.76 0.66
CA GLY A 252 -5.17 -11.18 1.00
C GLY A 252 -5.99 -12.08 0.06
N GLN A 253 -6.90 -11.51 -0.74
CA GLN A 253 -7.72 -12.25 -1.70
C GLN A 253 -7.13 -12.22 -3.12
N PRO A 254 -7.25 -13.31 -3.92
CA PRO A 254 -6.87 -13.31 -5.33
C PRO A 254 -7.67 -12.27 -6.13
N ALA A 255 -6.99 -11.44 -6.93
CA ALA A 255 -7.63 -10.44 -7.78
C ALA A 255 -6.86 -10.22 -9.10
N ALA A 256 -7.58 -9.80 -10.14
CA ALA A 256 -7.03 -9.58 -11.48
C ALA A 256 -5.99 -8.44 -11.53
N TYR A 257 -6.09 -7.47 -10.62
CA TYR A 257 -5.22 -6.28 -10.60
C TYR A 257 -3.92 -6.45 -9.80
N VAL A 258 -3.81 -7.48 -8.94
CA VAL A 258 -2.65 -7.65 -8.03
C VAL A 258 -2.08 -9.07 -8.00
N LYS A 259 -0.78 -9.16 -7.74
CA LYS A 259 -0.04 -10.41 -7.49
C LYS A 259 0.67 -10.32 -6.14
N TYR A 260 0.44 -11.29 -5.26
CA TYR A 260 1.15 -11.42 -4.00
C TYR A 260 2.51 -12.12 -4.20
N ASP A 261 3.53 -11.62 -3.53
CA ASP A 261 4.92 -12.09 -3.60
C ASP A 261 5.56 -11.91 -2.21
N GLY A 262 5.37 -12.91 -1.33
CA GLY A 262 5.71 -12.81 0.09
C GLY A 262 4.93 -11.67 0.78
N SER A 263 5.66 -10.69 1.33
CA SER A 263 5.13 -9.45 1.92
C SER A 263 4.93 -8.31 0.91
N THR A 264 4.99 -8.59 -0.39
CA THR A 264 4.76 -7.59 -1.46
C THR A 264 3.41 -7.80 -2.14
N ILE A 265 2.68 -6.72 -2.38
CA ILE A 265 1.59 -6.66 -3.37
C ILE A 265 2.15 -5.95 -4.60
N ARG A 266 2.34 -6.69 -5.70
CA ARG A 266 2.71 -6.10 -7.00
C ARG A 266 1.42 -5.79 -7.76
N VAL A 267 1.17 -4.51 -8.02
CA VAL A 267 0.05 -4.08 -8.87
C VAL A 267 0.41 -4.38 -10.33
N ARG A 268 -0.54 -4.93 -11.09
CA ARG A 268 -0.37 -5.20 -12.52
C ARG A 268 -0.66 -3.91 -13.31
N PRO A 269 0.13 -3.61 -14.37
CA PRO A 269 -0.12 -2.45 -15.22
C PRO A 269 -1.45 -2.58 -15.99
N ALA A 270 -2.02 -1.45 -16.40
CA ALA A 270 -3.32 -1.38 -17.07
C ALA A 270 -3.47 -2.37 -18.24
N SER A 271 -2.43 -2.49 -19.07
CA SER A 271 -2.36 -3.40 -20.23
C SER A 271 -2.51 -4.88 -19.89
N GLN A 272 -2.02 -5.33 -18.73
CA GLN A 272 -2.19 -6.71 -18.24
C GLN A 272 -3.57 -6.95 -17.62
N CYS A 273 -4.25 -5.87 -17.20
CA CYS A 273 -5.56 -5.93 -16.54
C CYS A 273 -6.74 -5.82 -17.53
N GLY A 274 -6.46 -5.61 -18.82
CA GLY A 274 -7.51 -5.29 -19.82
C GLY A 274 -8.17 -3.93 -19.57
N ILE A 275 -7.50 -3.03 -18.83
CA ILE A 275 -7.99 -1.69 -18.55
C ILE A 275 -7.79 -0.82 -19.80
N ARG A 276 -8.92 -0.33 -20.32
CA ARG A 276 -8.95 0.71 -21.36
C ARG A 276 -9.26 2.04 -20.73
N PHE A 277 -8.57 3.07 -21.20
CA PHE A 277 -8.82 4.46 -20.82
C PHE A 277 -9.82 5.12 -21.75
N THR A 278 -10.61 6.03 -21.19
CA THR A 278 -11.54 6.91 -21.93
C THR A 278 -11.23 8.36 -21.63
N ARG A 279 -11.48 9.23 -22.61
CA ARG A 279 -11.43 10.69 -22.45
C ARG A 279 -12.82 11.24 -22.73
N ARG A 280 -13.36 11.98 -21.76
CA ARG A 280 -14.63 12.68 -21.88
C ARG A 280 -14.46 14.01 -22.62
N PHE A 281 -15.37 14.27 -23.54
CA PHE A 281 -15.50 15.54 -24.25
C PHE A 281 -16.91 16.10 -24.03
N ASN A 282 -17.02 17.42 -23.91
CA ASN A 282 -18.30 18.10 -23.99
C ASN A 282 -18.76 18.15 -25.45
N LEU A 283 -20.07 18.03 -25.70
CA LEU A 283 -20.63 18.01 -27.04
C LEU A 283 -21.64 19.16 -27.21
N ALA A 284 -21.32 20.09 -28.11
CA ALA A 284 -22.07 21.33 -28.30
C ALA A 284 -22.65 21.39 -29.73
N VAL A 285 -23.90 20.99 -29.89
CA VAL A 285 -24.61 21.10 -31.19
C VAL A 285 -25.33 22.43 -31.30
N ARG A 286 -24.95 23.23 -32.29
CA ARG A 286 -25.47 24.57 -32.54
C ARG A 286 -25.89 24.71 -34.00
N SER A 287 -26.83 25.61 -34.26
CA SER A 287 -27.02 26.16 -35.60
C SER A 287 -25.86 27.11 -35.92
N VAL A 288 -25.55 27.30 -37.20
CA VAL A 288 -24.61 28.34 -37.68
C VAL A 288 -24.97 29.75 -37.16
N LYS A 289 -26.24 29.97 -36.80
CA LYS A 289 -26.73 31.21 -36.15
C LYS A 289 -26.47 31.26 -34.63
N GLY A 290 -25.63 30.38 -34.09
CA GLY A 290 -25.26 30.31 -32.66
C GLY A 290 -26.28 29.64 -31.73
N THR A 291 -27.53 29.47 -32.15
CA THR A 291 -28.61 28.86 -31.35
C THR A 291 -28.35 27.38 -31.07
N ALA A 292 -28.41 26.97 -29.80
CA ALA A 292 -28.30 25.56 -29.41
C ALA A 292 -29.47 24.73 -29.96
N ILE A 293 -29.17 23.55 -30.50
CA ILE A 293 -30.16 22.63 -31.07
C ILE A 293 -30.52 21.57 -30.03
N ASN A 294 -31.81 21.27 -29.88
CA ASN A 294 -32.31 20.16 -29.08
C ASN A 294 -32.91 19.10 -30.01
N GLY A 295 -32.77 17.82 -29.68
CA GLY A 295 -33.32 16.72 -30.50
C GLY A 295 -32.45 16.37 -31.71
N TYR A 296 -31.20 15.96 -31.44
CA TYR A 296 -30.22 15.54 -32.46
C TYR A 296 -29.65 14.16 -32.12
N THR A 297 -29.16 13.46 -33.15
CA THR A 297 -28.38 12.23 -33.02
C THR A 297 -26.93 12.49 -33.41
N VAL A 298 -26.00 11.86 -32.69
CA VAL A 298 -24.57 11.85 -33.02
C VAL A 298 -24.10 10.41 -33.12
N SER A 299 -23.24 10.12 -34.09
CA SER A 299 -22.47 8.88 -34.15
C SER A 299 -20.98 9.19 -34.35
N ILE A 300 -20.12 8.38 -33.73
CA ILE A 300 -18.67 8.49 -33.83
C ILE A 300 -18.10 7.16 -34.32
N ASN A 301 -17.31 7.19 -35.40
CA ASN A 301 -16.77 6.00 -36.06
C ASN A 301 -17.88 4.94 -36.30
N GLY A 302 -19.06 5.40 -36.75
CA GLY A 302 -20.27 4.61 -36.98
C GLY A 302 -21.05 4.16 -35.73
N ARG A 303 -20.54 4.38 -34.51
CA ARG A 303 -21.20 4.00 -33.25
C ARG A 303 -22.11 5.15 -32.75
N PRO A 304 -23.41 4.92 -32.48
CA PRO A 304 -24.29 5.96 -31.94
C PRO A 304 -23.88 6.36 -30.51
N VAL A 305 -24.01 7.65 -30.19
CA VAL A 305 -23.66 8.25 -28.90
C VAL A 305 -24.93 8.62 -28.13
N ASN A 306 -24.92 8.45 -26.80
CA ASN A 306 -25.99 8.95 -25.94
C ASN A 306 -25.95 10.49 -25.88
N THR A 307 -26.87 11.17 -26.56
CA THR A 307 -26.92 12.64 -26.62
C THR A 307 -27.60 13.29 -25.41
N MET A 308 -28.15 12.51 -24.46
CA MET A 308 -28.80 13.05 -23.25
C MET A 308 -27.82 13.74 -22.30
N GLU A 309 -26.63 13.16 -22.10
CA GLU A 309 -25.63 13.67 -21.15
C GLU A 309 -24.82 14.85 -21.72
N ARG A 310 -24.96 15.15 -23.03
CA ARG A 310 -24.18 16.17 -23.77
C ARG A 310 -22.66 16.01 -23.64
N THR A 311 -22.21 14.80 -23.34
CA THR A 311 -20.80 14.42 -23.30
C THR A 311 -20.59 13.16 -24.14
N VAL A 312 -19.37 12.97 -24.65
CA VAL A 312 -18.96 11.74 -25.32
C VAL A 312 -17.62 11.25 -24.81
N ASP A 313 -17.56 9.95 -24.53
CA ASP A 313 -16.36 9.29 -24.05
C ASP A 313 -15.68 8.56 -25.22
N LEU A 314 -14.52 9.03 -25.65
CA LEU A 314 -13.70 8.39 -26.67
C LEU A 314 -12.68 7.46 -26.02
N THR A 315 -12.43 6.29 -26.61
CA THR A 315 -11.47 5.33 -26.07
C THR A 315 -10.04 5.64 -26.54
N GLU A 316 -9.05 5.08 -25.84
CA GLU A 316 -7.64 5.08 -26.29
C GLU A 316 -7.40 4.52 -27.70
N VAL A 317 -8.31 3.70 -28.23
CA VAL A 317 -8.24 3.16 -29.59
C VAL A 317 -8.74 4.19 -30.62
N ASP A 318 -9.74 5.00 -30.23
CA ASP A 318 -10.26 6.09 -31.05
C ASP A 318 -9.29 7.29 -31.10
N LEU A 319 -8.47 7.45 -30.05
CA LEU A 319 -7.49 8.53 -29.87
C LEU A 319 -6.03 8.05 -30.04
N ALA A 320 -5.80 6.96 -30.78
CA ALA A 320 -4.45 6.47 -31.06
C ALA A 320 -3.69 7.41 -32.02
N ASP A 321 -2.35 7.41 -31.94
CA ASP A 321 -1.50 8.24 -32.79
C ASP A 321 -1.76 7.97 -34.28
N GLY A 322 -2.00 9.04 -35.05
CA GLY A 322 -2.37 8.96 -36.47
C GLY A 322 -3.80 8.46 -36.76
N ALA A 323 -4.62 8.17 -35.75
CA ALA A 323 -6.02 7.82 -35.96
C ALA A 323 -6.86 9.04 -36.36
N THR A 324 -7.88 8.79 -37.18
CA THR A 324 -8.94 9.76 -37.49
C THR A 324 -10.25 9.34 -36.83
N VAL A 325 -10.98 10.31 -36.32
CA VAL A 325 -12.28 10.15 -35.67
C VAL A 325 -13.33 10.83 -36.54
N GLU A 326 -14.18 10.03 -37.15
CA GLU A 326 -15.34 10.50 -37.90
C GLU A 326 -16.50 10.78 -36.93
N ILE A 327 -17.03 12.00 -36.96
CA ILE A 327 -18.19 12.43 -36.16
C ILE A 327 -19.30 12.85 -37.12
N GLN A 328 -20.43 12.15 -37.08
CA GLN A 328 -21.64 12.52 -37.80
C GLN A 328 -22.69 13.07 -36.83
N ALA A 329 -23.39 14.13 -37.24
CA ALA A 329 -24.48 14.73 -36.48
C ALA A 329 -25.68 15.01 -37.39
N ALA A 330 -26.88 14.63 -36.93
CA ALA A 330 -28.13 14.85 -37.66
C ALA A 330 -29.23 15.36 -36.73
N SER A 331 -30.10 16.21 -37.27
CA SER A 331 -31.27 16.76 -36.58
C SER A 331 -32.36 17.05 -37.60
N ASN A 332 -33.62 16.95 -37.19
CA ASN A 332 -34.76 17.32 -38.05
C ASN A 332 -34.63 18.79 -38.47
N ASN A 333 -34.93 19.10 -39.73
CA ASN A 333 -34.84 20.43 -40.36
C ASN A 333 -33.42 21.00 -40.54
N TYR A 334 -32.36 20.21 -40.31
CA TYR A 334 -30.97 20.58 -40.58
C TYR A 334 -30.31 19.60 -41.56
N ARG A 335 -29.31 20.09 -42.32
CA ARG A 335 -28.47 19.22 -43.16
C ARG A 335 -27.60 18.33 -42.26
N PRO A 336 -27.49 17.02 -42.52
CA PRO A 336 -26.54 16.16 -41.81
C PRO A 336 -25.12 16.69 -41.96
N LEU A 337 -24.40 16.72 -40.85
CA LEU A 337 -22.99 17.11 -40.77
C LEU A 337 -22.15 15.84 -40.62
N LYS A 338 -21.09 15.73 -41.42
CA LYS A 338 -20.01 14.75 -41.23
C LYS A 338 -18.70 15.53 -41.14
N LEU A 339 -17.97 15.35 -40.04
CA LEU A 339 -16.64 15.90 -39.82
C LEU A 339 -15.67 14.77 -39.52
N GLU A 340 -14.41 14.95 -39.93
CA GLU A 340 -13.31 14.06 -39.58
C GLU A 340 -12.27 14.89 -38.83
N PHE A 341 -11.88 14.43 -37.65
CA PHE A 341 -10.85 15.05 -36.82
C PHE A 341 -9.67 14.11 -36.68
N SER A 342 -8.45 14.63 -36.62
CA SER A 342 -7.30 13.84 -36.17
C SER A 342 -7.38 13.61 -34.65
N ALA A 343 -6.85 12.49 -34.16
CA ALA A 343 -6.72 12.25 -32.73
C ALA A 343 -5.95 13.38 -32.02
N GLU A 344 -4.87 13.90 -32.64
CA GLU A 344 -4.09 15.02 -32.11
C GLU A 344 -4.91 16.31 -31.94
N ASP A 345 -5.82 16.61 -32.87
CA ASP A 345 -6.66 17.81 -32.80
C ASP A 345 -7.80 17.68 -31.80
N LEU A 346 -8.30 16.46 -31.57
CA LEU A 346 -9.23 16.18 -30.47
C LEU A 346 -8.52 16.25 -29.12
N LEU A 347 -7.32 15.70 -28.97
CA LEU A 347 -6.56 15.74 -27.71
C LEU A 347 -6.24 17.17 -27.23
N LYS A 348 -6.26 18.18 -28.13
CA LYS A 348 -6.11 19.61 -27.83
C LYS A 348 -7.43 20.31 -27.44
N ARG A 349 -8.58 19.61 -27.51
CA ARG A 349 -9.92 20.17 -27.25
C ARG A 349 -10.54 19.57 -25.99
N GLU A 350 -11.44 20.34 -25.38
CA GLU A 350 -12.35 19.89 -24.31
C GLU A 350 -13.79 19.74 -24.82
N THR A 351 -14.16 20.56 -25.81
CA THR A 351 -15.50 20.59 -26.42
C THR A 351 -15.42 20.27 -27.91
N ILE A 352 -16.36 19.46 -28.37
CA ILE A 352 -16.62 19.16 -29.78
C ILE A 352 -17.83 20.00 -30.20
N ASP A 353 -17.56 21.14 -30.82
CA ASP A 353 -18.59 22.00 -31.41
C ASP A 353 -19.02 21.45 -32.79
N LEU A 354 -20.33 21.34 -32.99
CA LEU A 354 -20.95 20.76 -34.18
C LEU A 354 -21.99 21.75 -34.74
N GLU A 355 -21.64 22.40 -35.85
CA GLU A 355 -22.47 23.45 -36.47
C GLU A 355 -23.36 22.91 -37.59
N LEU A 356 -24.65 22.79 -37.31
CA LEU A 356 -25.64 22.32 -38.28
C LEU A 356 -26.23 23.47 -39.08
N HIS A 357 -26.24 23.31 -40.41
CA HIS A 357 -26.84 24.27 -41.34
C HIS A 357 -28.35 23.99 -41.48
N PRO A 358 -29.24 24.98 -41.28
CA PRO A 358 -30.67 24.81 -41.53
C PRO A 358 -30.96 24.36 -42.97
N ILE A 359 -32.01 23.58 -43.15
CA ILE A 359 -32.54 23.30 -44.50
C ILE A 359 -33.42 24.49 -44.90
N GLU A 360 -32.92 25.27 -45.85
CA GLU A 360 -33.75 26.18 -46.64
C GLU A 360 -34.70 25.40 -47.55
N GLN A 361 -35.96 25.84 -47.58
CA GLN A 361 -37.00 25.33 -48.46
C GLN A 361 -37.51 26.47 -49.34
N GLY A 362 -37.43 26.28 -50.66
CA GLY A 362 -38.16 27.10 -51.60
C GLY A 362 -39.65 26.86 -51.43
N VAL A 363 -40.40 27.93 -51.16
CA VAL A 363 -41.83 27.93 -50.94
C VAL A 363 -42.47 29.01 -51.81
N THR A 364 -43.53 28.65 -52.53
CA THR A 364 -44.33 29.63 -53.30
C THR A 364 -45.55 30.04 -52.49
N LEU A 365 -45.60 31.30 -52.08
CA LEU A 365 -46.77 31.90 -51.47
C LEU A 365 -47.66 32.49 -52.56
N ARG A 366 -48.93 32.07 -52.58
CA ARG A 366 -50.00 32.72 -53.36
C ARG A 366 -50.82 33.55 -52.39
N LEU A 367 -50.66 34.87 -52.43
CA LEU A 367 -51.40 35.82 -51.59
C LEU A 367 -52.73 36.16 -52.29
N ASP A 368 -53.83 35.62 -51.79
CA ASP A 368 -55.19 35.87 -52.32
C ASP A 368 -55.82 37.06 -51.59
N PHE A 369 -56.02 38.16 -52.31
CA PHE A 369 -56.67 39.38 -51.79
C PHE A 369 -58.19 39.40 -52.01
N GLY A 370 -58.76 38.35 -52.62
CA GLY A 370 -60.15 38.32 -53.09
C GLY A 370 -60.33 38.89 -54.50
N GLU A 371 -61.54 38.74 -55.04
CA GLU A 371 -61.96 39.26 -56.36
C GLU A 371 -61.05 38.84 -57.54
N GLY A 372 -60.38 37.68 -57.42
CA GLY A 372 -59.46 37.16 -58.44
C GLY A 372 -58.05 37.79 -58.42
N ARG A 373 -57.76 38.66 -57.45
CA ARG A 373 -56.42 39.26 -57.26
C ARG A 373 -55.52 38.34 -56.44
N VAL A 374 -54.77 37.49 -57.14
CA VAL A 374 -53.71 36.67 -56.55
C VAL A 374 -52.35 37.26 -56.90
N PHE A 375 -51.48 37.39 -55.90
CA PHE A 375 -50.06 37.70 -56.07
C PHE A 375 -49.22 36.48 -55.72
N GLU A 376 -48.21 36.16 -56.52
CA GLU A 376 -47.35 34.97 -56.28
C GLU A 376 -45.92 35.41 -56.02
N GLU A 377 -45.35 34.93 -54.92
CA GLU A 377 -43.96 35.20 -54.55
C GLU A 377 -43.28 33.90 -54.14
N GLN A 378 -42.11 33.65 -54.72
CA GLN A 378 -41.27 32.52 -54.34
C GLN A 378 -40.25 33.00 -53.31
N ILE A 379 -40.33 32.45 -52.10
CA ILE A 379 -39.45 32.79 -50.98
C ILE A 379 -38.67 31.55 -50.50
N SER A 380 -37.48 31.77 -49.94
CA SER A 380 -36.77 30.73 -49.19
C SER A 380 -37.10 30.87 -47.71
N ILE A 381 -37.58 29.81 -47.07
CA ILE A 381 -37.81 29.77 -45.63
C ILE A 381 -37.04 28.59 -45.03
N GLU A 382 -36.29 28.82 -43.96
CA GLU A 382 -35.60 27.75 -43.24
C GLU A 382 -36.59 26.90 -42.43
N LYS A 383 -36.54 25.57 -42.57
CA LYS A 383 -37.51 24.64 -41.94
C LYS A 383 -37.51 24.65 -40.41
N ASN A 384 -36.47 25.18 -39.77
CA ASN A 384 -36.37 25.32 -38.32
C ASN A 384 -37.04 26.60 -37.76
N THR A 385 -37.52 27.51 -38.61
CA THR A 385 -38.12 28.79 -38.18
C THR A 385 -39.55 28.65 -37.68
N SER A 386 -40.02 29.61 -36.89
CA SER A 386 -41.42 29.65 -36.44
C SER A 386 -42.37 29.88 -37.62
N GLU A 387 -41.88 30.62 -38.62
CA GLU A 387 -42.53 31.04 -39.84
C GLU A 387 -42.87 29.84 -40.73
N TYR A 388 -41.89 28.95 -41.00
CA TYR A 388 -42.14 27.70 -41.72
C TYR A 388 -43.11 26.79 -40.96
N ASN A 389 -42.93 26.61 -39.66
CA ASN A 389 -43.79 25.76 -38.84
C ASN A 389 -45.24 26.27 -38.78
N ARG A 390 -45.44 27.59 -38.64
CA ARG A 390 -46.75 28.25 -38.73
C ARG A 390 -47.37 28.01 -40.11
N LEU A 391 -46.63 28.28 -41.19
CA LEU A 391 -47.10 28.10 -42.56
C LEU A 391 -47.56 26.65 -42.81
N HIS A 392 -46.75 25.68 -42.39
CA HIS A 392 -47.05 24.26 -42.49
C HIS A 392 -48.28 23.83 -41.64
N SER A 393 -48.50 24.49 -40.50
CA SER A 393 -49.70 24.33 -39.65
C SER A 393 -50.97 25.02 -40.19
N GLY A 394 -50.87 25.74 -41.33
CA GLY A 394 -52.00 26.41 -41.97
C GLY A 394 -52.23 27.87 -41.54
N ASN A 395 -51.22 28.56 -41.01
CA ASN A 395 -51.30 29.97 -40.63
C ASN A 395 -50.04 30.73 -41.07
N PHE A 396 -50.17 31.86 -41.75
CA PHE A 396 -49.03 32.70 -42.12
C PHE A 396 -49.26 34.13 -41.61
N HIS A 397 -48.47 34.55 -40.60
CA HIS A 397 -48.57 35.86 -39.96
C HIS A 397 -50.00 36.30 -39.53
N GLY A 398 -50.86 35.35 -39.15
CA GLY A 398 -52.24 35.60 -38.72
C GLY A 398 -53.30 35.36 -39.81
N PHE A 399 -52.88 35.19 -41.07
CA PHE A 399 -53.75 34.81 -42.19
C PHE A 399 -53.87 33.30 -42.30
N ARG A 400 -54.99 32.80 -42.82
CA ARG A 400 -55.16 31.36 -43.08
C ARG A 400 -54.34 30.96 -44.29
N ALA A 401 -53.54 29.90 -44.14
CA ALA A 401 -52.73 29.34 -45.21
C ALA A 401 -53.20 27.91 -45.53
N HIS A 402 -53.29 27.57 -46.82
CA HIS A 402 -53.67 26.25 -47.28
C HIS A 402 -52.63 25.74 -48.28
N ARG A 403 -51.94 24.63 -47.94
CA ARG A 403 -51.00 23.98 -48.87
C ARG A 403 -51.76 23.45 -50.08
N GLN A 404 -51.36 23.85 -51.28
CA GLN A 404 -51.86 23.27 -52.52
C GLN A 404 -51.11 21.96 -52.80
N VAL A 405 -51.84 20.92 -53.24
CA VAL A 405 -51.24 19.64 -53.64
C VAL A 405 -50.78 19.78 -55.08
N THR A 406 -49.46 19.77 -55.28
CA THR A 406 -48.80 19.83 -56.60
C THR A 406 -48.23 18.46 -56.99
N GLN A 407 -48.16 18.18 -58.28
CA GLN A 407 -47.72 16.87 -58.79
C GLN A 407 -46.21 16.64 -58.67
N ASP A 408 -45.43 17.71 -58.53
CA ASP A 408 -43.97 17.72 -58.36
C ASP A 408 -43.53 17.77 -56.88
N ASN A 409 -44.48 17.69 -55.94
CA ASN A 409 -44.28 17.87 -54.49
C ASN A 409 -43.65 19.23 -54.11
N SER A 410 -43.76 20.24 -54.96
CA SER A 410 -43.41 21.63 -54.62
C SER A 410 -44.23 22.13 -53.43
N GLU A 411 -43.62 22.99 -52.61
CA GLU A 411 -44.30 23.59 -51.46
C GLU A 411 -44.99 24.90 -51.86
N VAL A 412 -46.24 24.80 -52.30
CA VAL A 412 -47.10 25.94 -52.65
C VAL A 412 -48.17 26.14 -51.58
N TYR A 413 -48.34 27.35 -51.05
CA TYR A 413 -49.36 27.68 -50.06
C TYR A 413 -50.20 28.88 -50.52
N ASN A 414 -51.52 28.74 -50.50
CA ASN A 414 -52.45 29.85 -50.71
C ASN A 414 -52.77 30.51 -49.37
N VAL A 415 -52.40 31.78 -49.22
CA VAL A 415 -52.60 32.59 -48.01
C VAL A 415 -53.74 33.57 -48.28
N ASP A 416 -54.79 33.51 -47.46
CA ASP A 416 -55.99 34.33 -47.57
C ASP A 416 -55.78 35.68 -46.87
N VAL A 417 -55.50 36.73 -47.66
CA VAL A 417 -55.15 38.09 -47.21
C VAL A 417 -56.33 39.07 -47.30
N ARG A 418 -57.57 38.54 -47.40
CA ARG A 418 -58.78 39.38 -47.44
C ARG A 418 -58.86 40.28 -46.19
N PHE A 419 -59.13 41.58 -46.40
CA PHE A 419 -59.12 42.62 -45.36
C PHE A 419 -59.92 42.22 -44.11
N THR A 420 -59.23 41.95 -43.00
CA THR A 420 -59.82 41.44 -41.76
C THR A 420 -60.41 42.54 -40.89
N GLY A 421 -61.57 43.07 -41.30
CA GLY A 421 -62.47 43.86 -40.45
C GLY A 421 -63.16 43.06 -39.33
N GLY A 422 -62.67 41.85 -39.01
CA GLY A 422 -63.25 40.91 -38.06
C GLY A 422 -62.15 40.16 -37.31
N ARG A 423 -62.36 39.99 -36.00
CA ARG A 423 -61.40 39.54 -34.96
C ARG A 423 -60.25 38.64 -35.47
N PRO A 424 -58.98 38.97 -35.16
CA PRO A 424 -57.88 38.03 -35.38
C PRO A 424 -58.11 36.76 -34.56
N VAL A 425 -57.89 35.60 -35.17
CA VAL A 425 -57.75 34.35 -34.42
C VAL A 425 -56.45 34.45 -33.64
N ALA A 426 -56.53 34.38 -32.32
CA ALA A 426 -55.38 34.60 -31.46
C ALA A 426 -54.25 33.59 -31.78
N PRO A 427 -52.99 34.05 -31.92
CA PRO A 427 -51.86 33.13 -31.95
C PRO A 427 -51.73 32.48 -30.57
N ASN A 428 -51.82 31.15 -30.48
CA ASN A 428 -51.49 30.43 -29.25
C ASN A 428 -49.97 30.58 -29.00
N PHE A 429 -49.60 31.53 -28.15
CA PHE A 429 -48.22 31.77 -27.70
C PHE A 429 -48.17 32.11 -26.21
N GLU A 430 -47.96 31.08 -25.39
CA GLU A 430 -47.27 31.11 -24.10
C GLU A 430 -46.44 29.81 -24.04
N ALA A 431 -45.15 29.77 -23.69
CA ALA A 431 -44.17 30.85 -23.53
C ALA A 431 -42.72 30.34 -23.69
N SER A 432 -41.83 31.15 -24.28
CA SER A 432 -40.36 31.16 -24.17
C SER A 432 -39.93 32.48 -24.85
N ARG A 433 -39.18 33.44 -24.32
CA ARG A 433 -38.04 33.48 -23.38
C ARG A 433 -37.93 34.89 -22.77
N ASP A 434 -37.13 35.25 -21.77
CA ASP A 434 -36.43 34.63 -20.61
C ASP A 434 -36.06 35.83 -19.69
N GLY A 435 -35.97 35.70 -18.36
CA GLY A 435 -35.49 36.80 -17.50
C GLY A 435 -35.69 36.60 -15.99
N ASP A 436 -34.59 36.41 -15.26
CA ASP A 436 -34.56 36.24 -13.80
C ASP A 436 -35.04 37.47 -13.01
N ALA A 437 -35.94 37.24 -12.05
CA ALA A 437 -35.97 37.97 -10.77
C ALA A 437 -36.83 37.22 -9.72
N ASN A 438 -36.16 36.49 -8.83
CA ASN A 438 -36.58 36.17 -7.46
C ASN A 438 -37.98 35.51 -7.26
N VAL A 439 -38.02 34.17 -7.24
CA VAL A 439 -39.22 33.40 -6.85
C VAL A 439 -39.04 32.77 -5.47
N ASP A 440 -39.49 33.48 -4.44
CA ASP A 440 -39.98 32.86 -3.22
C ASP A 440 -41.38 32.30 -3.52
N ARG A 441 -41.50 30.97 -3.71
CA ARG A 441 -42.82 30.33 -3.73
C ARG A 441 -42.82 28.85 -3.33
N ALA A 442 -43.04 28.63 -2.04
CA ALA A 442 -43.71 27.41 -1.61
C ALA A 442 -45.15 27.36 -2.18
N THR A 443 -45.66 26.14 -2.41
CA THR A 443 -47.06 25.78 -2.67
C THR A 443 -47.75 26.36 -3.93
N ALA A 444 -47.91 25.53 -4.97
CA ALA A 444 -49.22 25.05 -5.42
C ALA A 444 -49.05 23.94 -6.49
N SER A 445 -49.88 22.89 -6.43
CA SER A 445 -49.80 21.69 -7.26
C SER A 445 -50.77 21.70 -8.45
N HIS A 446 -50.41 21.10 -9.58
CA HIS A 446 -51.38 20.48 -10.50
C HIS A 446 -50.87 19.12 -11.01
N ARG A 447 -51.74 18.11 -10.99
CA ARG A 447 -51.47 16.72 -11.41
C ARG A 447 -51.63 16.55 -12.92
N ALA A 448 -50.81 15.69 -13.51
CA ALA A 448 -51.03 15.13 -14.85
C ALA A 448 -52.06 13.98 -14.82
N PRO A 449 -52.78 13.71 -15.92
CA PRO A 449 -53.69 12.57 -16.02
C PRO A 449 -52.92 11.25 -16.20
N VAL A 450 -53.42 10.18 -15.58
CA VAL A 450 -52.89 8.83 -15.70
C VAL A 450 -53.55 8.12 -16.88
N PHE A 451 -52.75 7.49 -17.74
CA PHE A 451 -53.24 6.54 -18.74
C PHE A 451 -53.11 5.11 -18.22
N GLU A 452 -54.14 4.30 -18.45
CA GLU A 452 -54.24 2.92 -18.00
C GLU A 452 -53.51 2.00 -19.00
N ASN A 453 -52.43 1.36 -18.55
CA ASN A 453 -51.61 0.49 -19.39
C ASN A 453 -52.06 -0.97 -19.22
N VAL A 454 -52.66 -1.56 -20.25
CA VAL A 454 -53.05 -2.98 -20.25
C VAL A 454 -51.87 -3.84 -20.71
N SER A 455 -51.02 -4.25 -19.77
CA SER A 455 -50.30 -5.54 -19.78
C SER A 455 -49.32 -5.61 -18.61
N ASP A 456 -49.67 -6.36 -17.56
CA ASP A 456 -48.73 -7.18 -16.79
C ASP A 456 -49.52 -8.21 -15.96
N ASP A 457 -49.03 -9.44 -15.92
CA ASP A 457 -49.70 -10.56 -15.24
C ASP A 457 -49.52 -10.52 -13.71
N VAL A 458 -50.48 -11.16 -13.02
CA VAL A 458 -50.69 -11.10 -11.58
C VAL A 458 -49.50 -11.62 -10.74
N PRO A 459 -48.99 -10.86 -9.75
CA PRO A 459 -48.09 -11.39 -8.74
C PRO A 459 -48.89 -12.11 -7.64
N ASP A 460 -48.94 -13.44 -7.72
CA ASP A 460 -49.68 -14.28 -6.76
C ASP A 460 -48.92 -14.39 -5.43
N SER A 461 -49.50 -13.86 -4.35
CA SER A 461 -48.90 -13.93 -3.01
C SER A 461 -49.21 -15.26 -2.33
N ARG A 462 -48.18 -16.06 -2.04
CA ARG A 462 -48.31 -17.30 -1.27
C ARG A 462 -47.33 -17.40 -0.11
N ASN A 463 -47.84 -18.03 0.95
CA ASN A 463 -47.34 -17.93 2.32
C ASN A 463 -46.09 -18.77 2.60
N SER A 464 -45.48 -18.48 3.74
CA SER A 464 -44.45 -19.27 4.43
C SER A 464 -44.72 -20.78 4.39
N VAL A 465 -43.72 -21.55 3.95
CA VAL A 465 -43.73 -23.01 4.05
C VAL A 465 -43.27 -23.43 5.45
N ASP A 466 -44.16 -24.12 6.16
CA ASP A 466 -43.89 -24.78 7.43
C ASP A 466 -43.02 -26.03 7.23
N ALA A 467 -42.09 -26.28 8.14
CA ALA A 467 -41.07 -27.32 8.01
C ALA A 467 -41.39 -28.52 8.92
N SER A 468 -42.40 -29.32 8.54
CA SER A 468 -42.81 -30.51 9.30
C SER A 468 -43.06 -31.76 8.44
N LEU A 469 -42.00 -32.55 8.24
CA LEU A 469 -42.03 -34.01 7.96
C LEU A 469 -42.61 -34.43 6.56
N PRO A 470 -42.58 -35.73 6.18
CA PRO A 470 -41.34 -36.39 5.74
C PRO A 470 -41.49 -37.21 4.43
N THR A 471 -40.41 -37.39 3.66
CA THR A 471 -40.33 -38.36 2.56
C THR A 471 -38.88 -38.86 2.44
N VAL A 472 -38.59 -40.07 2.92
CA VAL A 472 -38.62 -41.37 2.21
C VAL A 472 -37.35 -41.61 1.40
N GLU A 473 -36.71 -42.73 1.74
CA GLU A 473 -35.49 -43.26 1.15
C GLU A 473 -35.77 -43.85 -0.23
N THR A 474 -34.79 -43.78 -1.14
CA THR A 474 -34.75 -44.67 -2.31
C THR A 474 -33.38 -45.35 -2.35
N GLU A 475 -33.40 -46.68 -2.28
CA GLU A 475 -32.22 -47.54 -2.35
C GLU A 475 -31.49 -47.40 -3.70
N ILE A 476 -30.15 -47.47 -3.65
CA ILE A 476 -29.37 -48.10 -4.72
C ILE A 476 -28.36 -49.03 -4.03
N THR A 477 -28.69 -50.32 -3.99
CA THR A 477 -27.86 -51.36 -3.39
C THR A 477 -26.73 -51.77 -4.35
N PRO A 478 -25.48 -51.92 -3.89
CA PRO A 478 -24.34 -52.24 -4.75
C PRO A 478 -24.17 -53.74 -4.99
N THR A 479 -23.30 -54.10 -5.94
CA THR A 479 -22.85 -55.49 -6.15
C THR A 479 -21.58 -55.78 -5.34
N ASP A 480 -21.54 -56.95 -4.70
CA ASP A 480 -20.52 -57.34 -3.72
C ASP A 480 -19.11 -57.63 -4.27
N ALA A 481 -18.10 -57.42 -3.41
CA ALA A 481 -17.03 -58.39 -3.16
C ALA A 481 -16.28 -58.11 -1.83
N ASP A 482 -16.38 -59.06 -0.91
CA ASP A 482 -15.45 -59.41 0.20
C ASP A 482 -14.97 -58.34 1.19
N GLY A 483 -15.55 -58.39 2.40
CA GLY A 483 -15.27 -57.48 3.50
C GLY A 483 -14.34 -57.97 4.61
N HIS A 484 -14.18 -57.09 5.60
CA HIS A 484 -14.01 -57.45 7.00
C HIS A 484 -14.53 -56.31 7.90
N ASP A 485 -15.10 -56.64 9.05
CA ASP A 485 -15.70 -55.70 10.01
C ASP A 485 -14.69 -55.32 11.11
N ASP A 486 -14.68 -54.06 11.57
CA ASP A 486 -14.78 -53.79 13.02
C ASP A 486 -15.03 -52.31 13.39
N THR A 487 -16.31 -52.02 13.65
CA THR A 487 -16.84 -51.17 14.73
C THR A 487 -15.95 -50.09 15.43
N ARG A 488 -15.89 -48.84 14.91
CA ARG A 488 -15.39 -47.68 15.72
C ARG A 488 -15.99 -46.27 15.49
N GLY A 489 -17.25 -46.17 15.09
CA GLY A 489 -17.88 -44.88 14.71
C GLY A 489 -18.74 -44.15 15.77
N LYS A 490 -19.57 -44.84 16.55
CA LYS A 490 -20.79 -44.22 17.16
C LYS A 490 -20.59 -43.33 18.40
N ASN A 491 -19.43 -43.34 19.07
CA ASN A 491 -19.24 -42.59 20.33
C ASN A 491 -18.72 -41.15 20.16
N ARG A 492 -18.10 -40.78 19.03
CA ARG A 492 -17.53 -39.42 18.84
C ARG A 492 -18.61 -38.35 18.62
N ILE A 493 -19.68 -38.67 17.90
CA ILE A 493 -20.73 -37.70 17.53
C ILE A 493 -21.50 -37.21 18.77
N LYS A 494 -21.81 -38.10 19.72
CA LYS A 494 -22.44 -37.72 21.00
C LYS A 494 -21.56 -36.78 21.84
N TRP A 495 -20.24 -36.94 21.79
CA TRP A 495 -19.31 -36.09 22.55
C TRP A 495 -19.19 -34.68 21.95
N ILE A 496 -19.19 -34.55 20.62
CA ILE A 496 -19.14 -33.26 19.91
C ILE A 496 -20.41 -32.44 20.18
N LEU A 497 -21.60 -33.07 20.15
CA LEU A 497 -22.86 -32.42 20.48
C LEU A 497 -22.92 -31.94 21.95
N ALA A 498 -22.38 -32.72 22.89
CA ALA A 498 -22.31 -32.33 24.30
C ALA A 498 -21.42 -31.09 24.53
N VAL A 499 -20.27 -31.02 23.86
CA VAL A 499 -19.35 -29.87 23.94
C VAL A 499 -19.99 -28.62 23.31
N ALA A 500 -20.65 -28.75 22.15
CA ALA A 500 -21.35 -27.64 21.51
C ALA A 500 -22.45 -27.06 22.42
N GLY A 501 -23.25 -27.91 23.07
CA GLY A 501 -24.28 -27.47 24.02
C GLY A 501 -23.71 -26.72 25.23
N ALA A 502 -22.57 -27.18 25.77
CA ALA A 502 -21.91 -26.52 26.89
C ALA A 502 -21.38 -25.11 26.55
N VAL A 503 -20.84 -24.91 25.33
CA VAL A 503 -20.36 -23.60 24.87
C VAL A 503 -21.52 -22.61 24.73
N VAL A 504 -22.66 -23.02 24.16
CA VAL A 504 -23.85 -22.15 24.04
C VAL A 504 -24.39 -21.74 25.42
N LEU A 505 -24.46 -22.68 26.37
CA LEU A 505 -24.87 -22.39 27.75
C LEU A 505 -23.92 -21.40 28.45
N LEU A 506 -22.62 -21.48 28.21
CA LEU A 506 -21.63 -20.55 28.76
C LEU A 506 -21.81 -19.12 28.22
N VAL A 507 -22.11 -18.98 26.92
CA VAL A 507 -22.38 -17.67 26.29
C VAL A 507 -23.69 -17.05 26.80
N VAL A 508 -24.73 -17.86 27.03
CA VAL A 508 -25.98 -17.39 27.65
C VAL A 508 -25.77 -16.99 29.11
N ALA A 509 -24.97 -17.72 29.87
CA ALA A 509 -24.61 -17.35 31.24
C ALA A 509 -23.83 -16.02 31.30
N LEU A 510 -22.86 -15.82 30.39
CA LEU A 510 -22.08 -14.58 30.30
C LEU A 510 -22.93 -13.35 29.93
N THR A 511 -23.98 -13.50 29.12
CA THR A 511 -24.86 -12.38 28.75
C THR A 511 -25.92 -12.05 29.81
N LEU A 512 -26.25 -12.99 30.70
CA LEU A 512 -27.23 -12.79 31.78
C LEU A 512 -26.62 -12.33 33.11
N PHE A 513 -25.34 -12.57 33.38
CA PHE A 513 -24.71 -12.31 34.69
C PHE A 513 -23.69 -11.15 34.76
N LEU A 514 -23.44 -10.41 33.67
CA LEU A 514 -22.65 -9.17 33.76
C LEU A 514 -23.51 -7.97 34.23
N PRO A 515 -23.11 -7.23 35.28
CA PRO A 515 -23.83 -6.05 35.75
C PRO A 515 -23.68 -4.90 34.75
N ARG A 516 -24.82 -4.33 34.30
CA ARG A 516 -24.84 -3.10 33.51
C ARG A 516 -24.65 -1.89 34.43
N GLY A 517 -23.46 -1.28 34.39
CA GLY A 517 -23.21 0.02 35.02
C GLY A 517 -23.98 1.15 34.35
N GLU A 518 -24.42 2.12 35.15
CA GLU A 518 -25.31 3.22 34.75
C GLU A 518 -24.63 4.29 33.87
N LYS A 519 -25.48 5.05 33.18
CA LYS A 519 -25.11 6.29 32.48
C LYS A 519 -24.92 7.42 33.49
N LEU A 520 -23.95 8.30 33.23
CA LEU A 520 -23.96 9.66 33.76
C LEU A 520 -23.64 10.64 32.62
N ASP A 521 -24.55 11.59 32.40
CA ASP A 521 -24.41 12.66 31.41
C ASP A 521 -23.44 13.74 31.91
N ALA A 522 -22.77 14.43 30.97
CA ALA A 522 -22.07 15.68 31.24
C ALA A 522 -22.29 16.67 30.07
N VAL A 523 -23.13 17.68 30.32
CA VAL A 523 -23.34 18.85 29.45
C VAL A 523 -22.34 19.95 29.88
N PRO A 524 -21.76 20.75 28.96
CA PRO A 524 -20.58 21.57 29.25
C PRO A 524 -20.90 22.91 29.93
N ALA A 525 -19.95 23.46 30.68
CA ALA A 525 -20.00 24.84 31.18
C ALA A 525 -18.60 25.48 31.36
N ALA A 526 -18.47 26.61 30.65
CA ALA A 526 -17.66 27.83 30.88
C ALA A 526 -16.40 27.88 31.77
N GLU A 527 -15.40 28.52 31.17
CA GLU A 527 -14.24 29.23 31.68
C GLU A 527 -14.38 29.94 33.04
N THR A 528 -13.29 29.96 33.83
CA THR A 528 -12.81 31.16 34.54
C THR A 528 -11.28 31.06 34.66
N GLU A 529 -10.57 32.13 34.30
CA GLU A 529 -9.11 32.21 34.15
C GLU A 529 -8.35 32.26 35.49
N LEU A 530 -7.07 31.86 35.48
CA LEU A 530 -6.02 32.54 36.27
C LEU A 530 -4.61 32.31 35.69
N ALA A 531 -4.25 33.22 34.77
CA ALA A 531 -2.91 33.69 34.40
C ALA A 531 -1.80 32.68 33.97
N ASP A 532 -1.38 32.83 32.71
CA ASP A 532 -0.12 32.35 32.14
C ASP A 532 1.13 32.71 32.97
N THR A 533 2.12 31.81 32.99
CA THR A 533 3.45 32.06 32.37
C THR A 533 4.24 30.74 32.24
N VAL A 534 4.05 30.01 31.13
CA VAL A 534 5.05 29.02 30.65
C VAL A 534 5.17 29.15 29.13
N ALA A 535 6.36 29.52 28.65
CA ALA A 535 6.64 29.66 27.22
C ALA A 535 6.57 28.30 26.49
N PRO A 536 6.23 28.28 25.18
CA PRO A 536 6.21 27.05 24.40
C PRO A 536 7.58 26.36 24.40
N ALA A 537 7.58 25.03 24.58
CA ALA A 537 8.79 24.22 24.51
C ALA A 537 9.43 24.36 23.12
N ALA A 538 10.67 24.86 23.09
CA ALA A 538 11.42 25.03 21.86
C ALA A 538 11.76 23.68 21.22
N ALA A 539 11.82 23.67 19.89
CA ALA A 539 12.40 22.57 19.11
C ALA A 539 13.85 22.30 19.58
N PRO A 540 14.38 21.05 19.44
CA PRO A 540 15.72 20.74 19.88
C PRO A 540 16.74 21.67 19.20
N ALA A 541 17.43 22.46 20.01
CA ALA A 541 18.41 23.42 19.54
C ALA A 541 19.49 22.71 18.74
N HIS A 542 19.61 23.04 17.45
CA HIS A 542 20.82 22.71 16.71
C HIS A 542 21.99 23.42 17.39
N ALA A 543 23.05 22.66 17.71
CA ALA A 543 24.26 23.22 18.30
C ALA A 543 24.79 24.37 17.43
N ALA A 544 25.23 25.45 18.08
CA ALA A 544 25.81 26.58 17.37
C ALA A 544 26.96 26.12 16.45
N PRO A 545 27.06 26.65 15.22
CA PRO A 545 28.08 26.22 14.27
C PRO A 545 29.48 26.45 14.85
N LEU A 546 30.30 25.40 14.85
CA LEU A 546 31.73 25.51 15.18
C LEU A 546 32.40 26.43 14.17
N ALA A 547 33.17 27.40 14.65
CA ALA A 547 33.89 28.35 13.82
C ALA A 547 35.41 28.19 14.03
N GLY A 548 36.17 28.22 12.93
CA GLY A 548 37.64 28.14 12.96
C GLY A 548 38.17 26.74 13.29
N GLU A 549 39.27 26.72 14.04
CA GLU A 549 40.13 25.53 14.23
C GLU A 549 39.41 24.35 14.91
N ASP A 550 38.51 24.60 15.88
CA ASP A 550 37.75 23.53 16.55
C ASP A 550 36.83 22.75 15.59
N ALA A 551 36.43 23.32 14.43
CA ALA A 551 35.65 22.59 13.43
C ALA A 551 36.52 21.56 12.67
N ALA A 552 37.73 21.96 12.28
CA ALA A 552 38.68 21.11 11.56
C ALA A 552 39.21 19.98 12.46
N ASP A 553 39.44 20.26 13.75
CA ASP A 553 39.82 19.23 14.72
C ASP A 553 38.70 18.20 14.93
N VAL A 554 37.44 18.62 15.02
CA VAL A 554 36.30 17.68 15.13
C VAL A 554 36.19 16.80 13.88
N GLU A 555 36.42 17.32 12.68
CA GLU A 555 36.47 16.52 11.44
C GLU A 555 37.66 15.55 11.43
N TYR A 556 38.84 15.98 11.87
CA TYR A 556 40.04 15.14 11.98
C TYR A 556 39.85 13.97 12.98
N LEU A 557 39.34 14.26 14.18
CA LEU A 557 39.05 13.24 15.20
C LEU A 557 37.97 12.25 14.73
N ASN A 558 37.00 12.73 13.93
CA ASN A 558 35.94 11.89 13.38
C ASN A 558 36.38 11.00 12.22
N SER A 559 37.31 11.47 11.38
CA SER A 559 37.77 10.78 10.17
C SER A 559 38.90 9.77 10.38
N THR A 560 39.56 9.78 11.55
CA THR A 560 40.76 8.96 11.81
C THR A 560 40.65 8.06 13.04
N SER A 561 41.31 6.89 12.98
CA SER A 561 41.39 5.90 14.06
C SER A 561 42.66 6.02 14.93
N CYS A 562 43.59 6.89 14.53
CA CYS A 562 44.81 7.21 15.26
C CYS A 562 44.96 8.73 15.29
N TRP A 563 44.95 9.31 16.48
CA TRP A 563 44.98 10.76 16.68
C TRP A 563 46.39 11.23 17.04
N GLU A 564 47.00 12.06 16.19
CA GLU A 564 48.29 12.69 16.42
C GLU A 564 48.09 13.99 17.23
N VAL A 565 48.68 14.09 18.42
CA VAL A 565 48.54 15.24 19.33
C VAL A 565 49.08 16.54 18.68
N SER A 566 50.06 16.42 17.79
CA SER A 566 50.65 17.54 17.03
C SER A 566 49.76 18.11 15.92
N ARG A 567 48.70 17.42 15.50
CA ARG A 567 47.77 17.91 14.45
C ARG A 567 46.61 18.74 15.00
N VAL A 568 46.39 18.68 16.30
CA VAL A 568 45.25 19.29 16.98
C VAL A 568 45.58 20.73 17.36
N THR A 569 44.83 21.71 16.84
CA THR A 569 45.14 23.13 17.05
C THR A 569 44.10 23.88 17.91
N GLY A 570 42.84 23.49 17.88
CA GLY A 570 41.74 24.02 18.67
C GLY A 570 41.84 23.75 20.17
N GLU A 571 41.28 24.66 20.98
CA GLU A 571 41.40 24.60 22.43
C GLU A 571 40.60 23.45 23.04
N SER A 572 39.45 23.09 22.46
CA SER A 572 38.61 22.00 22.95
C SER A 572 39.29 20.64 22.77
N ALA A 573 39.89 20.41 21.61
CA ALA A 573 40.55 19.16 21.29
C ALA A 573 41.94 19.05 21.97
N LYS A 574 42.66 20.16 22.19
CA LYS A 574 43.84 20.18 23.09
C LYS A 574 43.50 19.78 24.52
N LYS A 575 42.37 20.25 25.07
CA LYS A 575 41.87 19.82 26.39
C LYS A 575 41.54 18.33 26.41
N LEU A 576 41.00 17.77 25.32
CA LEU A 576 40.76 16.33 25.20
C LEU A 576 42.08 15.53 25.25
N MET A 577 43.09 15.93 24.47
CA MET A 577 44.39 15.24 24.49
C MET A 577 45.05 15.32 25.87
N ALA A 578 45.03 16.48 26.53
CA ALA A 578 45.55 16.65 27.88
C ALA A 578 44.81 15.78 28.92
N ALA A 579 43.49 15.59 28.77
CA ALA A 579 42.72 14.69 29.62
C ALA A 579 43.09 13.20 29.41
N ILE A 580 43.38 12.79 28.16
CA ILE A 580 43.89 11.44 27.86
C ILE A 580 45.30 11.27 28.44
N GLU A 581 46.20 12.23 28.23
CA GLU A 581 47.59 12.23 28.73
C GLU A 581 47.71 12.21 30.26
N SER A 582 46.79 12.88 30.96
CA SER A 582 46.71 12.86 32.43
C SER A 582 45.95 11.65 32.98
N GLY A 583 45.17 10.96 32.15
CA GLY A 583 44.28 9.87 32.56
C GLY A 583 43.01 10.35 33.26
N ASP A 584 42.61 11.60 33.03
CA ASP A 584 41.38 12.17 33.58
C ASP A 584 40.14 11.69 32.81
N ILE A 585 39.50 10.67 33.39
CA ILE A 585 38.25 10.09 32.92
C ILE A 585 37.12 11.13 32.87
N GLU A 586 37.07 12.09 33.80
CA GLU A 586 36.02 13.11 33.84
C GLU A 586 36.25 14.16 32.76
N GLY A 587 37.49 14.64 32.62
CA GLY A 587 37.89 15.59 31.58
C GLY A 587 37.71 15.04 30.16
N VAL A 588 37.95 13.74 29.92
CA VAL A 588 37.64 13.11 28.62
C VAL A 588 36.13 13.09 28.39
N VAL A 589 35.34 12.57 29.32
CA VAL A 589 33.90 12.35 29.10
C VAL A 589 33.10 13.66 29.06
N ASN A 590 33.50 14.67 29.82
CA ASN A 590 32.88 16.01 29.79
C ASN A 590 33.43 16.92 28.68
N ASN A 591 34.38 16.44 27.86
CA ASN A 591 34.89 17.24 26.76
C ASN A 591 33.77 17.52 25.73
N ASP A 592 33.78 18.73 25.19
CA ASP A 592 32.80 19.24 24.23
C ASP A 592 32.66 18.37 22.97
N TYR A 593 33.68 17.59 22.60
CA TYR A 593 33.62 16.57 21.53
C TYR A 593 32.64 15.42 21.85
N PHE A 594 32.59 14.95 23.10
CA PHE A 594 31.74 13.83 23.53
C PHE A 594 30.42 14.24 24.20
N ALA A 595 30.41 15.43 24.83
CA ALA A 595 29.27 15.94 25.57
C ALA A 595 28.24 16.61 24.66
N VAL A 596 28.66 17.36 23.62
CA VAL A 596 27.71 18.04 22.73
C VAL A 596 27.12 17.07 21.72
N THR A 597 25.79 17.02 21.68
CA THR A 597 25.05 16.08 20.84
C THR A 597 25.39 16.26 19.35
N GLY A 598 25.86 15.19 18.70
CA GLY A 598 26.19 15.17 17.27
C GLY A 598 27.63 15.53 16.90
N ARG A 599 28.50 15.94 17.84
CA ARG A 599 29.91 16.27 17.52
C ARG A 599 30.81 15.05 17.34
N CYS A 600 30.76 14.05 18.22
CA CYS A 600 31.45 12.78 18.03
C CYS A 600 30.60 11.85 17.14
N THR A 601 31.04 11.65 15.89
CA THR A 601 30.48 10.67 14.94
C THR A 601 31.37 9.42 14.80
N ASN A 602 32.62 9.48 15.25
CA ASN A 602 33.51 8.32 15.35
C ASN A 602 33.02 7.34 16.43
N SER A 603 32.42 6.24 15.97
CA SER A 603 31.84 5.19 16.82
C SER A 603 32.85 4.60 17.82
N ARG A 604 34.12 4.47 17.44
CA ARG A 604 35.16 3.92 18.33
C ARG A 604 35.51 4.88 19.45
N ALA A 605 35.55 6.17 19.16
CA ALA A 605 35.76 7.19 20.18
C ALA A 605 34.57 7.22 21.17
N ASP A 606 33.33 7.12 20.68
CA ASP A 606 32.13 7.10 21.53
C ASP A 606 32.06 5.83 22.42
N GLU A 607 32.43 4.65 21.88
CA GLU A 607 32.61 3.41 22.63
C GLU A 607 33.62 3.57 23.79
N ILE A 608 34.77 4.21 23.52
CA ILE A 608 35.79 4.49 24.53
C ILE A 608 35.23 5.41 25.62
N ALA A 609 34.58 6.51 25.27
CA ALA A 609 33.95 7.41 26.24
C ALA A 609 32.87 6.68 27.08
N GLY A 610 32.12 5.75 26.48
CA GLY A 610 31.18 4.87 27.20
C GLY A 610 31.86 3.93 28.20
N LEU A 611 32.96 3.27 27.83
CA LEU A 611 33.74 2.40 28.72
C LEU A 611 34.39 3.17 29.88
N LEU A 612 34.91 4.37 29.60
CA LEU A 612 35.47 5.27 30.60
C LEU A 612 34.40 5.76 31.58
N TRP A 613 33.22 6.16 31.09
CA TRP A 613 32.11 6.58 31.94
C TRP A 613 31.56 5.45 32.79
N ARG A 614 31.42 4.23 32.25
CA ARG A 614 31.03 3.04 33.05
C ARG A 614 32.04 2.71 34.15
N ALA A 615 33.32 2.96 33.92
CA ALA A 615 34.37 2.78 34.92
C ALA A 615 34.44 3.90 35.97
N TYR A 616 33.65 4.97 35.82
CA TYR A 616 33.53 6.03 36.81
C TYR A 616 33.01 5.49 38.14
N GLY A 617 33.54 5.96 39.27
CA GLY A 617 33.18 5.46 40.61
C GLY A 617 33.52 3.98 40.94
N SER A 618 33.88 3.17 39.95
CA SER A 618 34.12 1.73 40.09
C SER A 618 35.56 1.38 40.56
N PRO A 619 35.80 0.16 41.09
CA PRO A 619 37.15 -0.28 41.48
C PRO A 619 38.18 -0.27 40.35
N VAL A 620 37.75 -0.39 39.08
CA VAL A 620 38.64 -0.38 37.91
C VAL A 620 39.01 1.03 37.43
N ARG A 621 38.44 2.11 38.01
CA ARG A 621 38.72 3.52 37.64
C ARG A 621 40.23 3.81 37.54
N ALA A 622 41.00 3.40 38.55
CA ALA A 622 42.45 3.63 38.60
C ALA A 622 43.22 2.85 37.51
N SER A 623 42.73 1.67 37.13
CA SER A 623 43.30 0.84 36.06
C SER A 623 43.05 1.45 34.67
N ASN A 624 41.86 2.01 34.47
CA ASN A 624 41.49 2.69 33.22
C ASN A 624 42.18 4.05 33.08
N ALA A 625 42.33 4.81 34.17
CA ALA A 625 43.16 6.03 34.20
C ALA A 625 44.65 5.74 33.95
N LYS A 626 45.16 4.56 34.34
CA LYS A 626 46.52 4.11 33.95
C LYS A 626 46.59 3.69 32.48
N THR A 627 45.50 3.14 31.94
CA THR A 627 45.40 2.72 30.53
C THR A 627 45.43 3.93 29.59
N LEU A 628 44.66 4.99 29.88
CA LEU A 628 44.69 6.28 29.17
C LEU A 628 46.09 6.90 29.13
N ARG A 629 46.76 7.02 30.28
CA ARG A 629 48.15 7.52 30.36
C ARG A 629 49.14 6.69 29.53
N SER A 630 48.83 5.42 29.27
CA SER A 630 49.67 4.52 28.48
C SER A 630 49.29 4.40 27.00
N SER A 631 48.17 4.99 26.56
CA SER A 631 47.74 4.97 25.15
C SER A 631 48.39 6.06 24.29
N VAL A 632 48.91 7.12 24.91
CA VAL A 632 49.68 8.16 24.22
C VAL A 632 51.10 7.63 24.02
N LYS A 633 51.42 7.17 22.81
CA LYS A 633 52.74 6.63 22.45
C LYS A 633 53.26 7.34 21.21
N GLY A 634 54.48 7.89 21.31
CA GLY A 634 55.09 8.63 20.21
C GLY A 634 54.34 9.90 19.79
N GLY A 635 53.53 10.48 20.69
CA GLY A 635 52.69 11.65 20.39
C GLY A 635 51.38 11.32 19.66
N ALA A 636 50.96 10.04 19.62
CA ALA A 636 49.69 9.63 19.03
C ALA A 636 48.88 8.68 19.93
N VAL A 637 47.56 8.64 19.71
CA VAL A 637 46.58 7.77 20.40
C VAL A 637 45.88 6.88 19.37
N ASP A 638 46.18 5.57 19.41
CA ASP A 638 45.45 4.55 18.65
C ASP A 638 44.17 4.17 19.39
N LEU A 639 43.01 4.47 18.79
CA LEU A 639 41.70 4.21 19.39
C LEU A 639 41.41 2.70 19.50
N ASN A 640 41.89 1.86 18.59
CA ASN A 640 41.69 0.42 18.67
C ASN A 640 42.51 -0.18 19.81
N ALA A 641 43.78 0.23 19.94
CA ALA A 641 44.63 -0.22 21.05
C ALA A 641 44.12 0.26 22.41
N LEU A 642 43.61 1.50 22.50
CA LEU A 642 42.98 2.05 23.70
C LEU A 642 41.69 1.29 24.06
N TYR A 643 40.79 1.07 23.10
CA TYR A 643 39.54 0.31 23.30
C TYR A 643 39.82 -1.10 23.82
N GLU A 644 40.72 -1.85 23.18
CA GLU A 644 41.14 -3.19 23.63
C GLU A 644 41.73 -3.18 25.04
N GLY A 645 42.51 -2.14 25.37
CA GLY A 645 43.07 -1.93 26.70
C GLY A 645 42.01 -1.67 27.79
N LEU A 646 40.91 -1.00 27.45
CA LEU A 646 39.80 -0.70 28.36
C LEU A 646 38.81 -1.87 28.47
N MET A 647 38.51 -2.57 27.39
CA MET A 647 37.60 -3.73 27.37
C MET A 647 38.05 -4.85 28.30
N ARG A 648 39.35 -5.11 28.37
CA ARG A 648 39.97 -6.09 29.30
C ARG A 648 39.85 -5.70 30.78
N ARG A 649 39.42 -4.47 31.06
CA ARG A 649 39.36 -3.84 32.39
C ARG A 649 37.98 -3.24 32.68
N ARG A 650 36.93 -3.76 32.02
CA ARG A 650 35.54 -3.32 32.29
C ARG A 650 35.14 -3.63 33.74
N PRO A 651 34.37 -2.75 34.40
CA PRO A 651 33.74 -3.08 35.67
C PRO A 651 32.72 -4.22 35.46
N LYS A 652 32.40 -4.95 36.53
CA LYS A 652 31.21 -5.81 36.55
C LYS A 652 29.95 -4.94 36.53
N ASP A 653 28.82 -5.49 36.11
CA ASP A 653 27.58 -4.71 35.91
C ASP A 653 27.00 -4.15 37.22
N ASP A 654 27.28 -4.78 38.37
CA ASP A 654 26.94 -4.33 39.72
C ASP A 654 27.89 -3.25 40.29
N GLU A 655 29.11 -3.15 39.75
CA GLU A 655 30.14 -2.17 40.13
C GLU A 655 30.23 -0.98 39.15
N ALA A 656 29.45 -0.99 38.06
CA ALA A 656 29.53 -0.02 36.97
C ALA A 656 28.71 1.25 37.28
N ASN A 657 29.18 2.40 36.77
CA ASN A 657 28.37 3.61 36.77
C ASN A 657 27.15 3.44 35.86
N THR A 658 25.96 3.60 36.44
CA THR A 658 24.66 3.54 35.76
C THR A 658 24.07 4.91 35.43
N THR A 659 24.68 6.00 35.90
CA THR A 659 24.23 7.37 35.58
C THR A 659 24.43 7.67 34.10
N PRO A 660 23.52 8.43 33.45
CA PRO A 660 23.69 8.82 32.06
C PRO A 660 24.97 9.64 31.86
N ARG A 661 25.63 9.44 30.71
CA ARG A 661 26.82 10.24 30.35
C ARG A 661 26.44 11.73 30.27
N PRO A 662 27.27 12.66 30.77
CA PRO A 662 27.09 14.08 30.56
C PRO A 662 26.80 14.41 29.09
N LYS A 663 25.75 15.21 28.86
CA LYS A 663 25.37 15.74 27.56
C LYS A 663 25.06 17.23 27.67
N ARG A 664 25.30 17.96 26.58
CA ARG A 664 25.02 19.39 26.39
C ARG A 664 24.43 19.62 25.00
#